data_AF-A0A7Y5DQ61-F1
#
_entry.id   AF-A0A7Y5DQ61-F1
#
_cell.length_a   1.000
_cell.length_b   1.000
_cell.length_c   1.000
_cell.angle_alpha   90.00
_cell.angle_beta   90.00
_cell.angle_gamma   90.00
#
_symmetry.space_group_name_H-M   'P 1'
#
loop_
_entity.id
_entity.type
_entity.pdbx_description
1 polymer ?
#
loop_
_entity_poly.entity_id
_entity_poly.type
_entity_poly.pdbx_seq_one_letter_code
_entity_poly.pdbx_strand_id
1 'polypeptide(L)'
;MIRYGIIQLSDLQFGAKHRFGNPSKIYESIANDINFMADKFQFLPIYILLTGDITETAHADEFLDAENVINNLARKISIDKDSVLSVPGNHDINWKLAEISSDVGDVNLKYSNYNKFAYNTCNKYSRISPEFYNRFFDHRLGIEFLFINSCEKEDHLNHCGYVDSEKLVNSIVRKLGNGNDDYTKICICHHRIEQNGKESNSIINNSYEIETILIENGYNILFTGHIHENRCQEVKHDGKVIIYSGSGSAGVDRSQRTDGIQNQYTIHILDSHNKKLESYWRAYSPNKRGKLGLGAWTEDNSLELNPSVFDLPYIINFDTFSSNSMEDLTLIEKFKIKRNPFTFNNAEKISTNQIIQLFVSSEGRNKGAVRPTGDAIIRGSRGSGKTMLLRYLNVFGNYTFDINVKDKKVSESFPVLVNFTLIHSSEWKSAISTIIESAEKLIFESTLSALEIKDKELKSAEFRNALFRVKQKLKVLSNQEGSIIWKLGVALKENMSNYFTHVLLLIDEVAPVFPREFFHDSESGFLRWMNSIRNSGPYFTRIAVYPNDISDILNEDRFGSIVNLDYNVKTSDDYEAYRKYCIELVNNYLKVVSINKIEPTKISDIIEINGGLEHDALEQLIYASDGSSRRFASLMDKCITSTSYSKNRLYNKSDIICIIKDFSQNLLSSYDLSEREIANSLAKACKKQITYRFRLPNLTSLVSSLHAKNEEFNIVKLAEVGAGSRGSTYEFTYPFCILMDVQTHYLKDTRKICTSRDRETGEWISQVTTISRNQLDFLNKELRLEGIVTDVDKDLVIISDLVTRNEYFSESFDLSLKIGDRVTFIHINEVASDILKMI
;
A
#
# COMPACT_ATOMS: atom_id res chain seq x y z
N MET A 1 -12.08 18.13 -10.04
CA MET A 1 -13.32 17.38 -9.82
C MET A 1 -12.92 16.08 -9.19
N ILE A 2 -13.43 15.72 -8.00
CA ILE A 2 -13.00 14.52 -7.29
C ILE A 2 -14.18 13.55 -7.27
N ARG A 3 -14.03 12.41 -7.93
CA ARG A 3 -14.99 11.32 -7.96
C ARG A 3 -14.36 10.14 -7.24
N TYR A 4 -15.14 9.41 -6.46
CA TYR A 4 -14.61 8.31 -5.64
C TYR A 4 -15.28 6.99 -5.98
N GLY A 5 -14.50 5.91 -6.09
CA GLY A 5 -14.98 4.58 -6.45
C GLY A 5 -15.07 3.63 -5.25
N ILE A 6 -16.23 3.03 -5.05
CA ILE A 6 -16.47 1.91 -4.15
C ILE A 6 -16.59 0.64 -5.01
N ILE A 7 -15.73 -0.34 -4.79
CA ILE A 7 -15.69 -1.60 -5.53
C ILE A 7 -16.47 -2.65 -4.74
N GLN A 8 -17.62 -3.10 -5.24
CA GLN A 8 -18.43 -4.14 -4.60
C GLN A 8 -18.12 -5.50 -5.23
N LEU A 9 -17.63 -6.43 -4.40
CA LEU A 9 -17.43 -7.83 -4.71
C LEU A 9 -18.33 -8.67 -3.79
N SER A 10 -18.88 -9.75 -4.33
CA SER A 10 -19.71 -10.69 -3.60
C SER A 10 -19.56 -12.08 -4.19
N ASP A 11 -19.88 -13.09 -3.39
CA ASP A 11 -20.02 -14.48 -3.84
C ASP A 11 -18.76 -14.92 -4.59
N LEU A 12 -17.61 -14.72 -3.94
CA LEU A 12 -16.30 -15.13 -4.44
C LEU A 12 -16.13 -16.64 -4.31
N GLN A 13 -16.67 -17.19 -3.21
CA GLN A 13 -16.65 -18.60 -2.82
C GLN A 13 -15.33 -19.30 -3.14
N PHE A 14 -14.23 -18.80 -2.56
CA PHE A 14 -12.93 -19.51 -2.59
C PHE A 14 -13.13 -20.91 -2.02
N GLY A 15 -12.81 -21.92 -2.83
CA GLY A 15 -13.19 -23.31 -2.58
C GLY A 15 -13.19 -24.16 -3.85
N ALA A 16 -13.82 -25.32 -3.78
CA ALA A 16 -13.90 -26.29 -4.88
C ALA A 16 -14.66 -25.77 -6.11
N LYS A 17 -15.63 -24.88 -5.91
CA LYS A 17 -16.44 -24.26 -6.98
C LYS A 17 -16.01 -22.84 -7.31
N HIS A 18 -14.84 -22.42 -6.86
CA HIS A 18 -14.26 -21.17 -7.34
C HIS A 18 -13.84 -21.31 -8.81
N ARG A 19 -14.41 -20.48 -9.69
CA ARG A 19 -14.19 -20.54 -11.14
C ARG A 19 -12.72 -20.40 -11.54
N PHE A 20 -11.96 -19.59 -10.81
CA PHE A 20 -10.63 -19.16 -11.22
C PHE A 20 -9.49 -20.01 -10.63
N GLY A 21 -9.82 -21.18 -10.08
CA GLY A 21 -8.89 -22.17 -9.56
C GLY A 21 -8.25 -21.77 -8.22
N ASN A 22 -7.40 -22.65 -7.68
CA ASN A 22 -6.65 -22.44 -6.44
C ASN A 22 -5.15 -22.72 -6.71
N PRO A 23 -4.24 -21.73 -6.55
CA PRO A 23 -4.51 -20.37 -6.08
C PRO A 23 -5.14 -19.50 -7.17
N SER A 24 -6.12 -18.68 -6.79
CA SER A 24 -6.82 -17.81 -7.74
C SER A 24 -5.97 -16.59 -8.12
N LYS A 25 -5.97 -16.26 -9.42
CA LYS A 25 -5.33 -15.03 -9.95
C LYS A 25 -6.35 -13.98 -10.40
N ILE A 26 -7.61 -14.11 -9.99
CA ILE A 26 -8.69 -13.21 -10.40
C ILE A 26 -8.41 -11.73 -10.06
N TYR A 27 -7.64 -11.47 -9.00
CA TYR A 27 -7.25 -10.11 -8.61
C TYR A 27 -6.53 -9.35 -9.73
N GLU A 28 -5.77 -10.02 -10.61
CA GLU A 28 -5.06 -9.36 -11.69
C GLU A 28 -6.01 -8.79 -12.74
N SER A 29 -7.00 -9.57 -13.15
CA SER A 29 -7.96 -9.15 -14.18
C SER A 29 -8.93 -8.10 -13.62
N ILE A 30 -9.38 -8.24 -12.38
CA ILE A 30 -10.21 -7.24 -11.68
C ILE A 30 -9.44 -5.93 -11.52
N ALA A 31 -8.20 -5.95 -11.01
CA ALA A 31 -7.41 -4.74 -10.82
C ALA A 31 -7.17 -3.99 -12.14
N ASN A 32 -6.86 -4.71 -13.22
CA ASN A 32 -6.69 -4.13 -14.54
C ASN A 32 -7.95 -3.43 -15.04
N ASP A 33 -9.13 -4.02 -14.83
CA ASP A 33 -10.40 -3.42 -15.23
C ASP A 33 -10.77 -2.22 -14.34
N ILE A 34 -10.55 -2.30 -13.03
CA ILE A 34 -10.77 -1.17 -12.11
C ILE A 34 -9.87 0.01 -12.49
N ASN A 35 -8.58 -0.22 -12.74
CA ASN A 35 -7.66 0.85 -13.14
C ASN A 35 -8.06 1.45 -14.50
N PHE A 36 -8.47 0.62 -15.46
CA PHE A 36 -9.02 1.09 -16.72
C PHE A 36 -10.27 1.96 -16.52
N MET A 37 -11.20 1.54 -15.65
CA MET A 37 -12.41 2.28 -15.33
C MET A 37 -12.09 3.59 -14.59
N ALA A 38 -11.16 3.55 -13.65
CA ALA A 38 -10.67 4.72 -12.89
C ALA A 38 -10.09 5.77 -13.84
N ASP A 39 -9.27 5.35 -14.81
CA ASP A 39 -8.74 6.23 -15.84
C ASP A 39 -9.83 6.73 -16.80
N LYS A 40 -10.73 5.85 -17.27
CA LYS A 40 -11.79 6.21 -18.22
C LYS A 40 -12.78 7.22 -17.62
N PHE A 41 -13.15 7.04 -16.37
CA PHE A 41 -14.19 7.83 -15.69
C PHE A 41 -13.63 8.80 -14.65
N GLN A 42 -12.30 8.89 -14.52
CA GLN A 42 -11.61 9.87 -13.68
C GLN A 42 -12.08 9.82 -12.20
N PHE A 43 -12.08 8.62 -11.63
CA PHE A 43 -12.38 8.41 -10.21
C PHE A 43 -11.21 7.76 -9.47
N LEU A 44 -11.15 7.97 -8.16
CA LEU A 44 -10.17 7.33 -7.27
C LEU A 44 -10.83 6.16 -6.53
N PRO A 45 -10.36 4.91 -6.68
CA PRO A 45 -10.80 3.80 -5.83
C PRO A 45 -10.48 4.08 -4.37
N ILE A 46 -11.48 3.96 -3.49
CA ILE A 46 -11.34 4.28 -2.05
C ILE A 46 -11.79 3.15 -1.13
N TYR A 47 -12.64 2.25 -1.60
CA TYR A 47 -13.16 1.11 -0.83
C TYR A 47 -13.25 -0.15 -1.68
N ILE A 48 -12.94 -1.29 -1.07
CA ILE A 48 -13.39 -2.61 -1.51
C ILE A 48 -14.44 -3.07 -0.50
N LEU A 49 -15.63 -3.41 -0.97
CA LEU A 49 -16.70 -4.01 -0.19
C LEU A 49 -16.82 -5.49 -0.54
N LEU A 50 -16.78 -6.35 0.47
CA LEU A 50 -17.02 -7.78 0.37
C LEU A 50 -18.37 -8.09 1.01
N THR A 51 -19.43 -8.20 0.20
CA THR A 51 -20.81 -8.37 0.67
C THR A 51 -21.19 -9.84 0.90
N GLY A 52 -20.27 -10.61 1.48
CA GLY A 52 -20.47 -12.01 1.89
C GLY A 52 -20.13 -13.06 0.82
N ASP A 53 -20.20 -14.31 1.26
CA ASP A 53 -19.82 -15.52 0.52
C ASP A 53 -18.41 -15.42 -0.06
N ILE A 54 -17.46 -15.11 0.82
CA ILE A 54 -16.04 -15.02 0.49
C ILE A 54 -15.50 -16.42 0.21
N THR A 55 -15.90 -17.39 1.03
CA THR A 55 -15.45 -18.79 0.98
C THR A 55 -16.60 -19.72 0.59
N GLU A 56 -16.31 -20.97 0.22
CA GLU A 56 -17.35 -21.95 -0.11
C GLU A 56 -17.85 -22.72 1.12
N THR A 57 -16.97 -23.02 2.08
CA THR A 57 -17.29 -23.85 3.25
C THR A 57 -16.75 -23.29 4.56
N ALA A 58 -16.27 -22.04 4.55
CA ALA A 58 -15.66 -21.36 5.68
C ALA A 58 -14.50 -22.12 6.31
N HIS A 59 -13.75 -22.88 5.51
CA HIS A 59 -12.54 -23.53 5.98
C HIS A 59 -11.37 -22.53 6.02
N ALA A 60 -10.40 -22.76 6.90
CA ALA A 60 -9.34 -21.79 7.17
C ALA A 60 -8.38 -21.56 5.98
N ASP A 61 -8.21 -22.57 5.13
CA ASP A 61 -7.41 -22.51 3.90
C ASP A 61 -8.12 -21.73 2.78
N GLU A 62 -9.44 -21.85 2.65
CA GLU A 62 -10.27 -21.04 1.75
C GLU A 62 -10.14 -19.56 2.10
N PHE A 63 -10.22 -19.22 3.39
CA PHE A 63 -9.96 -17.85 3.84
C PHE A 63 -8.52 -17.42 3.57
N LEU A 64 -7.53 -18.28 3.72
CA LEU A 64 -6.13 -17.93 3.39
C LEU A 64 -5.94 -17.59 1.91
N ASP A 65 -6.60 -18.33 1.00
CA ASP A 65 -6.61 -17.98 -0.43
C ASP A 65 -7.31 -16.62 -0.65
N ALA A 66 -8.45 -16.40 0.01
CA ALA A 66 -9.14 -15.11 -0.02
C ALA A 66 -8.25 -13.96 0.48
N GLU A 67 -7.52 -14.13 1.59
CA GLU A 67 -6.58 -13.13 2.12
C GLU A 67 -5.53 -12.77 1.06
N ASN A 68 -4.94 -13.77 0.40
CA ASN A 68 -3.93 -13.54 -0.64
C ASN A 68 -4.50 -12.76 -1.82
N VAL A 69 -5.68 -13.14 -2.32
CA VAL A 69 -6.32 -12.50 -3.49
C VAL A 69 -6.72 -11.07 -3.17
N ILE A 70 -7.39 -10.84 -2.03
CA ILE A 70 -7.88 -9.51 -1.64
C ILE A 70 -6.71 -8.57 -1.31
N ASN A 71 -5.68 -9.02 -0.60
CA ASN A 71 -4.51 -8.19 -0.31
C ASN A 71 -3.73 -7.82 -1.57
N ASN A 72 -3.63 -8.73 -2.55
CA ASN A 72 -3.00 -8.42 -3.84
C ASN A 72 -3.86 -7.46 -4.68
N LEU A 73 -5.19 -7.64 -4.69
CA LEU A 73 -6.11 -6.70 -5.35
C LEU A 73 -5.96 -5.30 -4.75
N ALA A 74 -6.09 -5.18 -3.42
CA ALA A 74 -5.98 -3.91 -2.70
C ALA A 74 -4.66 -3.20 -3.00
N ARG A 75 -3.53 -3.92 -2.99
CA ARG A 75 -2.22 -3.37 -3.39
C ARG A 75 -2.22 -2.83 -4.82
N LYS A 76 -2.74 -3.60 -5.78
CA LYS A 76 -2.73 -3.21 -7.21
C LYS A 76 -3.62 -2.01 -7.54
N ILE A 77 -4.65 -1.74 -6.73
CA ILE A 77 -5.52 -0.56 -6.88
C ILE A 77 -5.29 0.49 -5.79
N SER A 78 -4.18 0.38 -5.05
CA SER A 78 -3.74 1.35 -4.03
C SER A 78 -4.72 1.58 -2.86
N ILE A 79 -5.49 0.55 -2.49
CA ILE A 79 -6.42 0.57 -1.35
C ILE A 79 -5.73 -0.01 -0.10
N ASP A 80 -5.86 0.67 1.03
CA ASP A 80 -5.36 0.17 2.32
C ASP A 80 -6.33 -0.84 2.93
N LYS A 81 -5.80 -1.68 3.82
CA LYS A 81 -6.57 -2.66 4.60
C LYS A 81 -7.78 -2.04 5.31
N ASP A 82 -7.62 -0.85 5.91
CA ASP A 82 -8.71 -0.14 6.61
C ASP A 82 -9.82 0.37 5.65
N SER A 83 -9.59 0.29 4.35
CA SER A 83 -10.56 0.57 3.29
C SER A 83 -11.12 -0.70 2.64
N VAL A 84 -10.84 -1.88 3.19
CA VAL A 84 -11.49 -3.14 2.81
C VAL A 84 -12.56 -3.43 3.86
N LEU A 85 -13.84 -3.37 3.47
CA LEU A 85 -14.97 -3.56 4.37
C LEU A 85 -15.69 -4.86 3.99
N SER A 86 -16.03 -5.68 4.97
CA SER A 86 -16.66 -6.98 4.76
C SER A 86 -17.79 -7.24 5.74
N VAL A 87 -18.79 -8.00 5.26
CA VAL A 87 -19.77 -8.76 6.07
C VAL A 87 -19.73 -10.22 5.64
N PRO A 88 -20.07 -11.19 6.52
CA PRO A 88 -20.11 -12.61 6.14
C PRO A 88 -21.36 -12.94 5.33
N GLY A 89 -21.25 -13.94 4.45
CA GLY A 89 -22.39 -14.64 3.87
C GLY A 89 -22.64 -16.00 4.53
N ASN A 90 -23.65 -16.72 4.07
CA ASN A 90 -24.00 -18.02 4.65
C ASN A 90 -22.91 -19.09 4.39
N HIS A 91 -22.15 -18.98 3.30
CA HIS A 91 -21.02 -19.87 3.04
C HIS A 91 -19.76 -19.52 3.86
N ASP A 92 -19.74 -18.35 4.52
CA ASP A 92 -18.67 -17.94 5.44
C ASP A 92 -18.87 -18.46 6.87
N ILE A 93 -19.93 -19.27 7.08
CA ILE A 93 -20.24 -19.95 8.34
C ILE A 93 -19.78 -21.41 8.27
N ASN A 94 -18.87 -21.80 9.15
CA ASN A 94 -18.41 -23.18 9.17
C ASN A 94 -19.45 -24.04 9.90
N TRP A 95 -20.24 -24.82 9.16
CA TRP A 95 -21.35 -25.61 9.73
C TRP A 95 -20.90 -26.63 10.78
N LYS A 96 -19.70 -27.22 10.66
CA LYS A 96 -19.15 -28.11 11.70
C LYS A 96 -18.85 -27.34 12.99
N LEU A 97 -18.29 -26.14 12.87
CA LEU A 97 -18.11 -25.26 14.03
C LEU A 97 -19.45 -24.72 14.56
N ALA A 98 -20.46 -24.59 13.71
CA ALA A 98 -21.82 -24.21 14.13
C ALA A 98 -22.49 -25.32 14.94
N GLU A 99 -22.31 -26.58 14.58
CA GLU A 99 -22.76 -27.73 15.39
C GLU A 99 -22.12 -27.70 16.78
N ILE A 100 -20.78 -27.57 16.84
CA ILE A 100 -20.05 -27.47 18.11
C ILE A 100 -20.47 -26.22 18.90
N SER A 101 -20.68 -25.09 18.21
CA SER A 101 -21.15 -23.83 18.78
C SER A 101 -22.48 -23.99 19.52
N SER A 102 -23.42 -24.75 18.94
CA SER A 102 -24.70 -25.09 19.56
C SER A 102 -24.52 -25.95 20.81
N ASP A 103 -23.63 -26.93 20.78
CA ASP A 103 -23.36 -27.83 21.91
C ASP A 103 -22.72 -27.12 23.11
N VAL A 104 -21.80 -26.19 22.86
CA VAL A 104 -21.05 -25.48 23.91
C VAL A 104 -21.66 -24.14 24.32
N GLY A 105 -22.65 -23.65 23.57
CA GLY A 105 -23.34 -22.37 23.83
C GLY A 105 -22.54 -21.11 23.47
N ASP A 106 -21.47 -21.22 22.67
CA ASP A 106 -20.70 -20.07 22.17
C ASP A 106 -21.03 -19.79 20.71
N VAL A 107 -21.99 -18.88 20.49
CA VAL A 107 -22.49 -18.47 19.16
C VAL A 107 -21.42 -17.85 18.24
N ASN A 108 -20.27 -17.42 18.77
CA ASN A 108 -19.22 -16.79 17.96
C ASN A 108 -18.30 -17.81 17.29
N LEU A 109 -18.28 -19.06 17.76
CA LEU A 109 -17.36 -20.09 17.27
C LEU A 109 -17.53 -20.36 15.77
N LYS A 110 -18.76 -20.30 15.27
CA LYS A 110 -19.09 -20.48 13.83
C LYS A 110 -18.48 -19.42 12.92
N TYR A 111 -18.14 -18.24 13.45
CA TYR A 111 -17.50 -17.12 12.74
C TYR A 111 -15.98 -17.06 12.96
N SER A 112 -15.37 -18.00 13.67
CA SER A 112 -13.97 -17.91 14.09
C SER A 112 -13.00 -17.69 12.92
N ASN A 113 -13.16 -18.45 11.84
CA ASN A 113 -12.35 -18.31 10.62
C ASN A 113 -12.60 -16.99 9.91
N TYR A 114 -13.86 -16.59 9.74
CA TYR A 114 -14.23 -15.29 9.16
C TYR A 114 -13.64 -14.12 9.97
N ASN A 115 -13.74 -14.15 11.30
CA ASN A 115 -13.21 -13.10 12.17
C ASN A 115 -11.68 -13.01 12.10
N LYS A 116 -10.98 -14.12 11.88
CA LYS A 116 -9.54 -14.16 11.64
C LYS A 116 -9.20 -13.51 10.29
N PHE A 117 -9.92 -13.88 9.23
CA PHE A 117 -9.81 -13.24 7.92
C PHE A 117 -10.04 -11.72 8.00
N ALA A 118 -11.15 -11.30 8.62
CA ALA A 118 -11.50 -9.89 8.77
C ALA A 118 -10.44 -9.12 9.58
N TYR A 119 -9.89 -9.74 10.64
CA TYR A 119 -8.79 -9.16 11.41
C TYR A 119 -7.53 -8.98 10.57
N ASN A 120 -7.20 -9.93 9.70
CA ASN A 120 -5.97 -9.92 8.90
C ASN A 120 -6.05 -8.99 7.70
N THR A 121 -7.22 -8.93 7.03
CA THR A 121 -7.35 -8.39 5.67
C THR A 121 -8.32 -7.21 5.56
N CYS A 122 -9.19 -6.99 6.55
CA CYS A 122 -10.22 -5.95 6.50
C CYS A 122 -10.07 -4.90 7.61
N ASN A 123 -10.90 -3.87 7.50
CA ASN A 123 -11.12 -2.90 8.56
C ASN A 123 -11.63 -3.61 9.83
N LYS A 124 -11.21 -3.14 11.01
CA LYS A 124 -11.62 -3.67 12.32
C LYS A 124 -13.14 -3.82 12.50
N TYR A 125 -13.95 -2.97 11.86
CA TYR A 125 -15.42 -3.00 11.93
C TYR A 125 -16.06 -4.18 11.17
N SER A 126 -15.30 -4.88 10.33
CA SER A 126 -15.77 -6.08 9.63
C SER A 126 -15.82 -7.32 10.52
N ARG A 127 -15.15 -7.30 11.69
CA ARG A 127 -15.27 -8.38 12.67
C ARG A 127 -16.66 -8.40 13.29
N ILE A 128 -17.25 -9.58 13.42
CA ILE A 128 -18.56 -9.74 14.04
C ILE A 128 -18.52 -9.37 15.51
N SER A 129 -19.48 -8.54 15.92
CA SER A 129 -19.77 -8.23 17.32
C SER A 129 -21.06 -8.94 17.73
N PRO A 130 -21.07 -9.66 18.86
CA PRO A 130 -22.27 -10.34 19.34
C PRO A 130 -23.34 -9.34 19.82
N GLU A 131 -22.92 -8.21 20.39
CA GLU A 131 -23.81 -7.27 21.09
C GLU A 131 -24.43 -6.20 20.18
N PHE A 132 -23.78 -5.84 19.07
CA PHE A 132 -24.23 -4.77 18.19
C PHE A 132 -23.71 -4.97 16.76
N TYR A 133 -24.39 -4.38 15.79
CA TYR A 133 -23.87 -4.22 14.43
C TYR A 133 -22.89 -3.04 14.40
N ASN A 134 -21.77 -3.25 13.71
CA ASN A 134 -20.74 -2.23 13.64
C ASN A 134 -21.14 -1.10 12.71
N ARG A 135 -20.67 0.09 13.04
CA ARG A 135 -20.81 1.31 12.24
C ARG A 135 -19.43 1.91 12.03
N PHE A 136 -19.10 2.16 10.78
CA PHE A 136 -17.86 2.83 10.39
C PHE A 136 -18.22 4.16 9.75
N PHE A 137 -17.61 5.24 10.24
CA PHE A 137 -17.81 6.56 9.71
C PHE A 137 -16.54 7.00 8.99
N ASP A 138 -16.63 7.23 7.69
CA ASP A 138 -15.61 7.98 6.98
C ASP A 138 -15.98 9.44 6.93
N HIS A 139 -15.54 10.14 7.96
CA HIS A 139 -15.70 11.57 8.12
C HIS A 139 -15.04 12.38 7.00
N ARG A 140 -14.01 11.83 6.32
CA ARG A 140 -13.34 12.46 5.19
C ARG A 140 -14.29 12.61 4.00
N LEU A 141 -15.23 11.68 3.85
CA LEU A 141 -16.16 11.60 2.72
C LEU A 141 -17.61 11.88 3.12
N GLY A 142 -17.90 11.95 4.42
CA GLY A 142 -19.27 12.07 4.92
C GLY A 142 -20.08 10.79 4.68
N ILE A 143 -19.45 9.62 4.78
CA ILE A 143 -20.09 8.32 4.55
C ILE A 143 -20.17 7.54 5.87
N GLU A 144 -21.33 6.95 6.14
CA GLU A 144 -21.52 5.99 7.21
C GLU A 144 -21.79 4.62 6.60
N PHE A 145 -21.03 3.60 7.00
CA PHE A 145 -21.27 2.20 6.67
C PHE A 145 -21.84 1.47 7.88
N LEU A 146 -22.99 0.83 7.70
CA LEU A 146 -23.57 -0.10 8.66
C LEU A 146 -23.33 -1.54 8.20
N PHE A 147 -22.77 -2.36 9.09
CA PHE A 147 -22.37 -3.74 8.83
C PHE A 147 -23.41 -4.68 9.39
N ILE A 148 -24.34 -5.15 8.55
CA ILE A 148 -25.36 -6.10 8.97
C ILE A 148 -24.88 -7.52 8.71
N ASN A 149 -24.86 -8.31 9.78
CA ASN A 149 -24.74 -9.76 9.68
C ASN A 149 -26.12 -10.36 9.46
N SER A 150 -26.43 -10.79 8.24
CA SER A 150 -27.68 -11.49 7.94
C SER A 150 -27.67 -12.99 8.26
N CYS A 151 -26.56 -13.51 8.78
CA CYS A 151 -26.35 -14.94 9.00
C CYS A 151 -26.50 -15.30 10.49
N GLU A 152 -27.16 -14.48 11.30
CA GLU A 152 -27.25 -14.70 12.75
C GLU A 152 -27.88 -16.05 13.09
N LYS A 153 -28.93 -16.44 12.35
CA LYS A 153 -29.59 -17.75 12.46
C LYS A 153 -29.04 -18.82 11.52
N GLU A 154 -28.01 -18.52 10.73
CA GLU A 154 -27.37 -19.52 9.86
C GLU A 154 -26.59 -20.53 10.70
N ASP A 155 -26.92 -21.81 10.59
CA ASP A 155 -26.20 -22.90 11.26
C ASP A 155 -26.31 -24.22 10.45
N HIS A 156 -25.96 -25.34 11.08
CA HIS A 156 -25.97 -26.67 10.44
C HIS A 156 -27.38 -27.25 10.20
N LEU A 157 -28.43 -26.62 10.73
CA LEU A 157 -29.85 -27.02 10.64
C LEU A 157 -30.72 -25.96 9.96
N ASN A 158 -30.38 -24.68 10.11
CA ASN A 158 -31.14 -23.53 9.68
C ASN A 158 -30.34 -22.76 8.62
N HIS A 159 -30.82 -22.80 7.37
CA HIS A 159 -30.19 -22.12 6.23
C HIS A 159 -31.05 -20.95 5.77
N CYS A 160 -31.10 -19.89 6.57
CA CYS A 160 -31.96 -18.75 6.28
C CYS A 160 -31.33 -17.42 6.73
N GLY A 161 -31.57 -16.38 5.93
CA GLY A 161 -31.20 -15.02 6.27
C GLY A 161 -32.08 -14.47 7.41
N TYR A 162 -31.46 -13.88 8.42
CA TYR A 162 -32.15 -13.21 9.52
C TYR A 162 -31.27 -12.11 10.13
N VAL A 163 -31.91 -11.02 10.53
CA VAL A 163 -31.27 -9.89 11.21
C VAL A 163 -32.03 -9.65 12.51
N ASP A 164 -31.35 -9.64 13.65
CA ASP A 164 -31.97 -9.23 14.92
C ASP A 164 -32.35 -7.74 14.89
N SER A 165 -33.65 -7.45 14.94
CA SER A 165 -34.19 -6.09 14.86
C SER A 165 -33.93 -5.27 16.12
N GLU A 166 -33.96 -5.87 17.31
CA GLU A 166 -33.61 -5.19 18.55
C GLU A 166 -32.14 -4.79 18.55
N LYS A 167 -31.26 -5.70 18.14
CA LYS A 167 -29.83 -5.43 17.97
C LYS A 167 -29.60 -4.32 16.94
N LEU A 168 -30.34 -4.31 15.83
CA LEU A 168 -30.27 -3.26 14.81
C LEU A 168 -30.65 -1.90 15.37
N VAL A 169 -31.81 -1.81 16.02
CA VAL A 169 -32.29 -0.57 16.66
C VAL A 169 -31.28 -0.09 17.70
N ASN A 170 -30.79 -0.97 18.57
CA ASN A 170 -29.79 -0.63 19.58
C ASN A 170 -28.49 -0.11 18.94
N SER A 171 -28.05 -0.69 17.83
CA SER A 171 -26.84 -0.28 17.10
C SER A 171 -26.98 1.10 16.47
N ILE A 172 -28.18 1.43 15.98
CA ILE A 172 -28.50 2.73 15.38
C ILE A 172 -28.68 3.80 16.47
N VAL A 173 -29.46 3.51 17.51
CA VAL A 173 -29.81 4.42 18.62
C VAL A 173 -28.62 4.74 19.50
N ARG A 174 -27.63 3.84 19.61
CA ARG A 174 -26.38 4.08 20.34
C ARG A 174 -25.70 5.33 19.78
N LYS A 175 -25.90 6.47 20.45
CA LYS A 175 -25.32 7.77 20.10
C LYS A 175 -23.82 7.73 20.30
N LEU A 176 -23.07 7.66 19.20
CA LEU A 176 -21.65 7.95 19.15
C LEU A 176 -21.46 9.45 18.87
N GLY A 177 -21.69 10.31 19.87
CA GLY A 177 -21.53 11.78 19.73
C GLY A 177 -22.68 12.48 18.99
N ASN A 178 -22.76 13.82 19.12
CA ASN A 178 -23.91 14.64 18.67
C ASN A 178 -24.02 14.80 17.14
N GLY A 179 -25.24 14.64 16.60
CA GLY A 179 -25.75 15.30 15.38
C GLY A 179 -25.20 14.83 14.03
N ASN A 180 -25.60 13.65 13.55
CA ASN A 180 -25.11 13.06 12.28
C ASN A 180 -26.23 12.86 11.23
N ASP A 181 -27.07 13.88 11.00
CA ASP A 181 -28.12 13.83 9.98
C ASP A 181 -27.60 14.04 8.54
N ASP A 182 -26.31 14.37 8.39
CA ASP A 182 -25.69 14.84 7.14
C ASP A 182 -24.83 13.79 6.40
N TYR A 183 -24.86 12.49 6.77
CA TYR A 183 -24.03 11.46 6.13
C TYR A 183 -24.76 10.74 4.99
N THR A 184 -24.03 10.34 3.95
CA THR A 184 -24.46 9.28 3.04
C THR A 184 -24.42 7.97 3.81
N LYS A 185 -25.58 7.42 4.16
CA LYS A 185 -25.69 6.20 4.97
C LYS A 185 -25.87 4.99 4.07
N ILE A 186 -24.87 4.12 4.08
CA ILE A 186 -24.78 2.90 3.28
C ILE A 186 -24.90 1.71 4.23
N CYS A 187 -25.80 0.80 3.93
CA CYS A 187 -25.91 -0.48 4.60
C CYS A 187 -25.27 -1.56 3.72
N ILE A 188 -24.40 -2.37 4.32
CA ILE A 188 -23.86 -3.57 3.67
C ILE A 188 -24.40 -4.81 4.39
N CYS A 189 -24.87 -5.77 3.61
CA CYS A 189 -25.49 -7.01 4.07
C CYS A 189 -25.21 -8.10 3.02
N HIS A 190 -25.30 -9.38 3.38
CA HIS A 190 -25.18 -10.43 2.37
C HIS A 190 -26.55 -10.76 1.75
N HIS A 191 -27.52 -11.19 2.55
CA HIS A 191 -28.86 -11.49 2.07
C HIS A 191 -29.63 -10.23 1.66
N ARG A 192 -30.64 -10.43 0.82
CA ARG A 192 -31.55 -9.38 0.34
C ARG A 192 -32.52 -8.92 1.44
N ILE A 193 -32.90 -7.64 1.41
CA ILE A 193 -33.70 -6.96 2.46
C ILE A 193 -35.03 -6.39 1.90
N GLU A 194 -35.33 -6.58 0.62
CA GLU A 194 -36.53 -6.01 -0.01
C GLU A 194 -37.86 -6.57 0.57
N GLN A 195 -38.79 -5.66 0.89
CA GLN A 195 -40.14 -5.90 1.42
C GLN A 195 -41.01 -6.83 0.56
N ASN A 196 -40.83 -6.80 -0.77
CA ASN A 196 -41.70 -7.48 -1.74
C ASN A 196 -40.94 -8.40 -2.71
N GLY A 197 -39.76 -8.90 -2.32
CA GLY A 197 -39.01 -9.78 -3.22
C GLY A 197 -39.71 -11.13 -3.44
N LYS A 198 -39.61 -11.66 -4.66
CA LYS A 198 -40.41 -12.80 -5.14
C LYS A 198 -39.80 -14.18 -4.82
N GLU A 199 -38.68 -14.24 -4.10
CA GLU A 199 -37.92 -15.47 -3.82
C GLU A 199 -37.63 -15.60 -2.32
N SER A 200 -38.30 -16.55 -1.65
CA SER A 200 -38.33 -16.62 -0.19
C SER A 200 -36.99 -16.94 0.48
N ASN A 201 -36.08 -17.64 -0.19
CA ASN A 201 -34.84 -18.11 0.42
C ASN A 201 -33.65 -17.17 0.16
N SER A 202 -33.81 -16.16 -0.70
CA SER A 202 -32.77 -15.16 -0.96
C SER A 202 -32.91 -13.89 -0.11
N ILE A 203 -34.07 -13.72 0.51
CA ILE A 203 -34.46 -12.56 1.31
C ILE A 203 -34.43 -12.96 2.79
N ILE A 204 -34.05 -12.03 3.67
CA ILE A 204 -34.12 -12.27 5.11
C ILE A 204 -35.58 -12.44 5.57
N ASN A 205 -35.81 -13.34 6.54
CA ASN A 205 -37.15 -13.71 6.99
C ASN A 205 -37.97 -12.53 7.57
N ASN A 206 -37.31 -11.50 8.07
CA ASN A 206 -37.94 -10.31 8.65
C ASN A 206 -37.65 -9.03 7.83
N SER A 207 -37.54 -9.16 6.50
CA SER A 207 -37.17 -8.07 5.60
C SER A 207 -38.03 -6.81 5.75
N TYR A 208 -39.35 -6.97 5.92
CA TYR A 208 -40.26 -5.84 6.07
C TYR A 208 -39.91 -4.94 7.27
N GLU A 209 -39.69 -5.55 8.43
CA GLU A 209 -39.32 -4.84 9.65
C GLU A 209 -37.95 -4.16 9.50
N ILE A 210 -36.97 -4.89 8.97
CA ILE A 210 -35.59 -4.41 8.85
C ILE A 210 -35.46 -3.28 7.82
N GLU A 211 -36.07 -3.42 6.66
CA GLU A 211 -36.09 -2.35 5.65
C GLU A 211 -36.75 -1.09 6.20
N THR A 212 -37.87 -1.25 6.92
CA THR A 212 -38.57 -0.12 7.55
C THR A 212 -37.64 0.60 8.54
N ILE A 213 -36.97 -0.13 9.43
CA ILE A 213 -35.99 0.43 10.37
C ILE A 213 -34.88 1.19 9.63
N LEU A 214 -34.33 0.62 8.55
CA LEU A 214 -33.26 1.24 7.77
C LEU A 214 -33.72 2.54 7.09
N ILE A 215 -34.86 2.52 6.41
CA ILE A 215 -35.45 3.67 5.71
C ILE A 215 -35.83 4.78 6.70
N GLU A 216 -36.37 4.43 7.87
CA GLU A 216 -36.72 5.40 8.92
C GLU A 216 -35.49 6.10 9.50
N ASN A 217 -34.33 5.44 9.51
CA ASN A 217 -33.08 5.96 10.04
C ASN A 217 -32.11 6.51 8.97
N GLY A 218 -32.57 6.61 7.72
CA GLY A 218 -31.87 7.27 6.62
C GLY A 218 -30.88 6.38 5.84
N TYR A 219 -30.84 5.07 6.09
CA TYR A 219 -30.09 4.10 5.29
C TYR A 219 -30.85 3.79 4.00
N ASN A 220 -30.56 4.55 2.96
CA ASN A 220 -31.25 4.49 1.67
C ASN A 220 -30.39 3.87 0.56
N ILE A 221 -29.19 3.39 0.87
CA ILE A 221 -28.34 2.65 -0.06
C ILE A 221 -28.01 1.31 0.59
N LEU A 222 -28.42 0.22 -0.05
CA LEU A 222 -28.23 -1.14 0.42
C LEU A 222 -27.41 -1.92 -0.60
N PHE A 223 -26.23 -2.39 -0.18
CA PHE A 223 -25.37 -3.24 -0.98
C PHE A 223 -25.46 -4.68 -0.46
N THR A 224 -25.86 -5.60 -1.34
CA THR A 224 -26.18 -7.01 -1.04
C THR A 224 -25.50 -7.99 -1.99
N GLY A 225 -25.63 -9.29 -1.72
CA GLY A 225 -25.08 -10.40 -2.50
C GLY A 225 -26.08 -11.55 -2.71
N HIS A 226 -25.59 -12.79 -2.56
CA HIS A 226 -26.35 -14.06 -2.41
C HIS A 226 -27.00 -14.63 -3.66
N ILE A 227 -27.67 -13.82 -4.48
CA ILE A 227 -28.39 -14.33 -5.66
C ILE A 227 -27.49 -14.58 -6.88
N HIS A 228 -26.21 -14.25 -6.78
CA HIS A 228 -25.20 -14.38 -7.83
C HIS A 228 -25.51 -13.63 -9.14
N GLU A 229 -26.50 -12.73 -9.11
CA GLU A 229 -26.95 -11.93 -10.24
C GLU A 229 -26.90 -10.44 -9.89
N ASN A 230 -26.41 -9.64 -10.84
CA ASN A 230 -26.43 -8.19 -10.75
C ASN A 230 -27.86 -7.65 -10.66
N ARG A 231 -28.09 -6.72 -9.73
CA ARG A 231 -29.36 -5.99 -9.66
C ARG A 231 -29.14 -4.64 -8.99
N CYS A 232 -29.27 -3.53 -9.73
CA CYS A 232 -29.41 -2.20 -9.12
C CYS A 232 -30.77 -1.60 -9.46
N GLN A 233 -31.49 -1.14 -8.45
CA GLN A 233 -32.80 -0.54 -8.64
C GLN A 233 -33.08 0.52 -7.60
N GLU A 234 -33.78 1.56 -8.03
CA GLU A 234 -34.42 2.53 -7.15
C GLU A 234 -35.84 2.08 -6.85
N VAL A 235 -36.20 1.99 -5.57
CA VAL A 235 -37.57 1.68 -5.12
C VAL A 235 -38.09 2.85 -4.28
N LYS A 236 -39.37 3.17 -4.43
CA LYS A 236 -40.05 4.23 -3.70
C LYS A 236 -41.06 3.66 -2.72
N HIS A 237 -40.89 3.99 -1.45
CA HIS A 237 -41.79 3.62 -0.35
C HIS A 237 -42.27 4.91 0.34
N ASP A 238 -43.57 5.19 0.29
CA ASP A 238 -44.21 6.32 0.99
C ASP A 238 -43.48 7.67 0.82
N GLY A 239 -42.99 7.93 -0.40
CA GLY A 239 -42.26 9.15 -0.76
C GLY A 239 -40.77 9.16 -0.42
N LYS A 240 -40.25 8.12 0.23
CA LYS A 240 -38.81 7.87 0.43
C LYS A 240 -38.25 6.97 -0.67
N VAL A 241 -36.96 7.15 -0.96
CA VAL A 241 -36.23 6.43 -2.00
C VAL A 241 -35.21 5.51 -1.34
N ILE A 242 -35.12 4.27 -1.82
CA ILE A 242 -34.09 3.30 -1.46
C ILE A 242 -33.43 2.73 -2.72
N ILE A 243 -32.11 2.61 -2.70
CA ILE A 243 -31.28 2.09 -3.78
C ILE A 243 -30.74 0.73 -3.33
N TYR A 244 -31.08 -0.31 -4.07
CA TYR A 244 -30.50 -1.64 -3.88
C TYR A 244 -29.40 -1.87 -4.90
N SER A 245 -28.30 -2.50 -4.51
CA SER A 245 -27.26 -3.02 -5.42
C SER A 245 -26.80 -4.41 -5.00
N GLY A 246 -27.15 -5.41 -5.80
CA GLY A 246 -26.48 -6.71 -5.85
C GLY A 246 -25.36 -6.69 -6.88
N SER A 247 -24.15 -7.11 -6.51
CA SER A 247 -22.97 -7.09 -7.41
C SER A 247 -22.84 -8.31 -8.32
N GLY A 248 -23.80 -9.23 -8.28
CA GLY A 248 -23.63 -10.57 -8.85
C GLY A 248 -22.45 -11.31 -8.22
N SER A 249 -22.06 -12.43 -8.83
CA SER A 249 -20.94 -13.22 -8.33
C SER A 249 -19.64 -12.97 -9.11
N ALA A 250 -18.61 -12.53 -8.40
CA ALA A 250 -17.29 -12.35 -8.99
C ALA A 250 -16.54 -13.67 -9.19
N GLY A 251 -16.84 -14.72 -8.43
CA GLY A 251 -15.96 -15.89 -8.32
C GLY A 251 -16.58 -17.27 -8.55
N VAL A 252 -17.90 -17.44 -8.43
CA VAL A 252 -18.49 -18.79 -8.47
C VAL A 252 -18.47 -19.42 -9.87
N ASP A 253 -18.38 -20.75 -9.91
CA ASP A 253 -18.45 -21.53 -11.14
C ASP A 253 -19.79 -21.36 -11.89
N ARG A 254 -19.82 -21.73 -13.17
CA ARG A 254 -21.05 -21.71 -13.98
C ARG A 254 -22.19 -22.55 -13.37
N SER A 255 -21.89 -23.65 -12.70
CA SER A 255 -22.91 -24.52 -12.08
C SER A 255 -23.72 -23.85 -10.95
N GLN A 256 -23.21 -22.75 -10.37
CA GLN A 256 -23.87 -22.01 -9.29
C GLN A 256 -24.53 -20.71 -9.77
N ARG A 257 -24.60 -20.45 -11.07
CA ARG A 257 -25.18 -19.23 -11.64
C ARG A 257 -26.33 -19.58 -12.56
N THR A 258 -27.30 -18.69 -12.66
CA THR A 258 -28.38 -18.79 -13.65
C THR A 258 -27.77 -18.85 -15.06
N ASP A 259 -28.32 -19.74 -15.90
CA ASP A 259 -27.82 -19.93 -17.26
C ASP A 259 -27.83 -18.61 -18.04
N GLY A 260 -26.68 -18.29 -18.66
CA GLY A 260 -26.50 -17.06 -19.44
C GLY A 260 -25.95 -15.87 -18.64
N ILE A 261 -26.03 -15.88 -17.32
CA ILE A 261 -25.38 -14.86 -16.47
C ILE A 261 -23.86 -15.10 -16.50
N GLN A 262 -23.05 -14.03 -16.48
CA GLN A 262 -21.58 -14.08 -16.41
C GLN A 262 -21.10 -13.85 -14.97
N ASN A 263 -19.81 -14.07 -14.67
CA ASN A 263 -19.28 -13.58 -13.40
C ASN A 263 -19.27 -12.06 -13.44
N GLN A 264 -19.62 -11.42 -12.34
CA GLN A 264 -19.98 -10.02 -12.26
C GLN A 264 -19.35 -9.33 -11.05
N TYR A 265 -19.09 -8.03 -11.17
CA TYR A 265 -18.86 -7.15 -10.03
C TYR A 265 -19.33 -5.73 -10.34
N THR A 266 -19.41 -4.88 -9.31
CA THR A 266 -19.93 -3.50 -9.46
C THR A 266 -18.92 -2.45 -9.00
N ILE A 267 -18.85 -1.35 -9.74
CA ILE A 267 -18.14 -0.13 -9.36
C ILE A 267 -19.16 0.97 -9.13
N HIS A 268 -19.23 1.47 -7.91
CA HIS A 268 -20.06 2.61 -7.54
C HIS A 268 -19.20 3.87 -7.50
N ILE A 269 -19.47 4.81 -8.40
CA ILE A 269 -18.81 6.11 -8.43
C ILE A 269 -19.69 7.13 -7.69
N LEU A 270 -19.15 7.66 -6.60
CA LEU A 270 -19.69 8.79 -5.88
C LEU A 270 -19.19 10.09 -6.52
N ASP A 271 -20.11 10.83 -7.11
CA ASP A 271 -19.86 12.18 -7.63
C ASP A 271 -20.38 13.21 -6.63
N SER A 272 -19.48 13.72 -5.79
CA SER A 272 -19.81 14.71 -4.76
C SER A 272 -20.25 16.06 -5.33
N HIS A 273 -19.83 16.40 -6.55
CA HIS A 273 -20.17 17.67 -7.19
C HIS A 273 -21.62 17.63 -7.71
N ASN A 274 -21.96 16.56 -8.43
CA ASN A 274 -23.28 16.41 -9.03
C ASN A 274 -24.29 15.74 -8.10
N LYS A 275 -23.85 15.29 -6.91
CA LYS A 275 -24.65 14.52 -5.94
C LYS A 275 -25.26 13.27 -6.57
N LYS A 276 -24.43 12.50 -7.29
CA LYS A 276 -24.87 11.29 -8.00
C LYS A 276 -24.11 10.06 -7.51
N LEU A 277 -24.83 8.94 -7.47
CA LEU A 277 -24.27 7.59 -7.40
C LEU A 277 -24.38 6.97 -8.79
N GLU A 278 -23.25 6.64 -9.41
CA GLU A 278 -23.22 5.95 -10.69
C GLU A 278 -22.73 4.51 -10.50
N SER A 279 -23.59 3.54 -10.76
CA SER A 279 -23.28 2.12 -10.61
C SER A 279 -22.95 1.51 -11.96
N TYR A 280 -21.68 1.17 -12.16
CA TYR A 280 -21.16 0.50 -13.35
C TYR A 280 -21.03 -0.99 -13.10
N TRP A 281 -21.72 -1.79 -13.91
CA TRP A 281 -21.64 -3.25 -13.80
C TRP A 281 -20.65 -3.82 -14.78
N ARG A 282 -19.86 -4.75 -14.26
CA ARG A 282 -18.77 -5.40 -14.98
C ARG A 282 -19.10 -6.88 -15.10
N ALA A 283 -18.85 -7.46 -16.27
CA ALA A 283 -19.06 -8.88 -16.54
C ALA A 283 -17.79 -9.51 -17.12
N TYR A 284 -17.48 -10.73 -16.71
CA TYR A 284 -16.30 -11.46 -17.16
C TYR A 284 -16.56 -12.19 -18.48
N SER A 285 -15.87 -11.76 -19.53
CA SER A 285 -15.92 -12.40 -20.84
C SER A 285 -14.72 -13.35 -21.03
N PRO A 286 -14.92 -14.68 -21.03
CA PRO A 286 -13.83 -15.64 -21.18
C PRO A 286 -13.19 -15.60 -22.57
N ASN A 287 -13.92 -15.16 -23.60
CA ASN A 287 -13.46 -15.15 -24.99
C ASN A 287 -12.76 -13.83 -25.37
N LYS A 288 -12.77 -12.83 -24.50
CA LYS A 288 -12.15 -11.53 -24.79
C LYS A 288 -10.67 -11.58 -24.46
N ARG A 289 -9.82 -11.17 -25.40
CA ARG A 289 -8.36 -11.17 -25.21
C ARG A 289 -7.92 -9.94 -24.41
N GLY A 290 -7.37 -10.17 -23.22
CA GLY A 290 -6.67 -9.18 -22.39
C GLY A 290 -5.15 -9.31 -22.48
N LYS A 291 -4.42 -8.49 -21.69
CA LYS A 291 -2.95 -8.49 -21.66
C LYS A 291 -2.31 -9.83 -21.25
N LEU A 292 -3.04 -10.67 -20.49
CA LEU A 292 -2.57 -11.95 -19.94
C LEU A 292 -3.12 -13.19 -20.67
N GLY A 293 -3.90 -13.00 -21.75
CA GLY A 293 -4.54 -14.12 -22.47
C GLY A 293 -6.03 -13.88 -22.69
N LEU A 294 -6.79 -14.97 -22.86
CA LEU A 294 -8.24 -14.93 -22.97
C LEU A 294 -8.87 -14.77 -21.57
N GLY A 295 -9.91 -13.93 -21.45
CA GLY A 295 -10.54 -13.57 -20.19
C GLY A 295 -10.34 -12.09 -19.83
N ALA A 296 -11.39 -11.29 -19.92
CA ALA A 296 -11.38 -9.90 -19.48
C ALA A 296 -12.74 -9.44 -18.97
N TRP A 297 -12.73 -8.54 -17.99
CA TRP A 297 -13.93 -7.85 -17.53
C TRP A 297 -14.34 -6.76 -18.51
N THR A 298 -15.64 -6.63 -18.74
CA THR A 298 -16.25 -5.68 -19.68
C THR A 298 -17.50 -5.07 -19.11
N GLU A 299 -18.09 -4.11 -19.82
CA GLU A 299 -19.44 -3.65 -19.52
C GLU A 299 -20.41 -4.84 -19.60
N ASP A 300 -21.25 -4.96 -18.59
CA ASP A 300 -22.37 -5.90 -18.58
C ASP A 300 -23.53 -5.32 -19.38
N ASN A 301 -23.89 -6.01 -20.46
CA ASN A 301 -24.97 -5.62 -21.39
C ASN A 301 -26.26 -6.42 -21.17
N SER A 302 -26.34 -7.22 -20.09
CA SER A 302 -27.55 -7.99 -19.76
C SER A 302 -28.72 -7.11 -19.28
N LEU A 303 -28.44 -5.86 -18.90
CA LEU A 303 -29.40 -4.91 -18.36
C LEU A 303 -29.56 -3.70 -19.28
N GLU A 304 -30.76 -3.09 -19.33
CA GLU A 304 -31.10 -2.01 -20.26
C GLU A 304 -30.31 -0.69 -20.03
N LEU A 305 -29.78 -0.46 -18.80
CA LEU A 305 -29.14 0.80 -18.40
C LEU A 305 -27.85 0.56 -17.58
N ASN A 306 -26.68 0.71 -18.20
CA ASN A 306 -25.36 0.66 -17.55
C ASN A 306 -24.51 1.87 -18.02
N PRO A 307 -24.14 2.81 -17.12
CA PRO A 307 -24.37 2.80 -15.68
C PRO A 307 -25.81 3.14 -15.29
N SER A 308 -26.24 2.64 -14.14
CA SER A 308 -27.41 3.18 -13.43
C SER A 308 -27.00 4.42 -12.65
N VAL A 309 -27.78 5.50 -12.72
CA VAL A 309 -27.46 6.79 -12.10
C VAL A 309 -28.57 7.18 -11.13
N PHE A 310 -28.21 7.42 -9.88
CA PHE A 310 -29.13 7.77 -8.81
C PHE A 310 -28.80 9.12 -8.20
N ASP A 311 -29.83 9.84 -7.76
CA ASP A 311 -29.67 11.05 -6.96
C ASP A 311 -29.29 10.70 -5.52
N LEU A 312 -28.24 11.34 -5.00
CA LEU A 312 -27.84 11.21 -3.61
C LEU A 312 -28.38 12.39 -2.80
N PRO A 313 -29.16 12.13 -1.73
CA PRO A 313 -29.78 13.19 -0.95
C PRO A 313 -28.75 14.02 -0.17
N TYR A 314 -27.67 13.38 0.24
CA TYR A 314 -26.53 14.00 0.91
C TYR A 314 -25.24 13.39 0.41
N ILE A 315 -24.31 14.24 -0.01
CA ILE A 315 -22.88 13.96 -0.09
C ILE A 315 -22.23 15.26 0.31
N ILE A 316 -21.38 15.26 1.33
CA ILE A 316 -20.73 16.51 1.66
C ILE A 316 -19.55 16.75 0.74
N ASN A 317 -19.52 17.95 0.16
CA ASN A 317 -18.37 18.42 -0.58
C ASN A 317 -17.17 18.52 0.36
N PHE A 318 -16.00 18.07 -0.10
CA PHE A 318 -14.77 18.01 0.70
C PHE A 318 -14.38 19.37 1.32
N ASP A 319 -14.83 20.46 0.71
CA ASP A 319 -14.60 21.83 1.18
C ASP A 319 -15.47 22.23 2.39
N THR A 320 -16.62 21.56 2.60
CA THR A 320 -17.68 22.01 3.52
C THR A 320 -17.82 21.24 4.84
N PHE A 321 -17.32 19.99 5.00
CA PHE A 321 -17.69 19.16 6.17
C PHE A 321 -16.69 19.03 7.31
N SER A 322 -15.69 19.89 7.39
CA SER A 322 -14.63 19.76 8.40
C SER A 322 -15.06 20.18 9.82
N SER A 323 -16.21 19.72 10.35
CA SER A 323 -16.63 20.12 11.70
C SER A 323 -17.33 19.10 12.57
N ASN A 324 -17.81 17.94 12.08
CA ASN A 324 -18.81 17.16 12.83
C ASN A 324 -18.44 15.70 13.17
N SER A 325 -17.17 15.28 13.08
CA SER A 325 -16.76 13.99 13.66
C SER A 325 -16.14 14.14 15.04
N MET A 326 -16.24 13.16 15.94
CA MET A 326 -15.62 13.26 17.27
C MET A 326 -14.08 13.37 17.18
N GLU A 327 -13.46 12.67 16.23
CA GLU A 327 -12.03 12.78 15.95
C GLU A 327 -11.69 14.14 15.31
N ASP A 328 -12.43 14.61 14.31
CA ASP A 328 -12.18 15.91 13.68
C ASP A 328 -12.51 17.08 14.62
N LEU A 329 -13.54 16.99 15.46
CA LEU A 329 -13.79 17.94 16.55
C LEU A 329 -12.60 17.99 17.50
N THR A 330 -12.03 16.83 17.84
CA THR A 330 -10.81 16.77 18.65
C THR A 330 -9.64 17.43 17.92
N LEU A 331 -9.48 17.23 16.60
CA LEU A 331 -8.43 17.86 15.80
C LEU A 331 -8.62 19.37 15.62
N ILE A 332 -9.86 19.82 15.47
CA ILE A 332 -10.26 21.23 15.37
C ILE A 332 -10.00 21.92 16.70
N GLU A 333 -10.46 21.34 17.80
CA GLU A 333 -10.29 21.89 19.14
C GLU A 333 -8.83 21.89 19.58
N LYS A 334 -8.09 20.80 19.31
CA LYS A 334 -6.71 20.61 19.79
C LYS A 334 -5.67 21.28 18.89
N PHE A 335 -5.81 21.16 17.57
CA PHE A 335 -4.79 21.58 16.60
C PHE A 335 -5.28 22.60 15.57
N LYS A 336 -6.56 22.99 15.59
CA LYS A 336 -7.17 23.91 14.60
C LYS A 336 -7.03 23.44 13.16
N ILE A 337 -7.02 22.11 12.95
CA ILE A 337 -6.99 21.48 11.62
C ILE A 337 -8.27 20.70 11.36
N LYS A 338 -8.65 20.66 10.08
CA LYS A 338 -9.88 20.07 9.57
C LYS A 338 -9.90 18.54 9.55
N ARG A 339 -8.72 17.93 9.45
CA ARG A 339 -8.48 16.48 9.35
C ARG A 339 -6.99 16.20 9.53
N ASN A 340 -6.63 14.94 9.78
CA ASN A 340 -5.24 14.51 9.80
C ASN A 340 -4.65 14.42 8.37
N PRO A 341 -3.64 15.24 8.01
CA PRO A 341 -3.09 15.29 6.67
C PRO A 341 -2.08 14.16 6.37
N PHE A 342 -1.64 13.38 7.38
CA PHE A 342 -0.62 12.33 7.24
C PHE A 342 -1.20 10.92 7.08
N THR A 343 -2.52 10.79 6.99
CA THR A 343 -3.24 9.53 6.70
C THR A 343 -2.81 8.89 5.38
N PHE A 344 -2.39 9.71 4.40
CA PHE A 344 -1.81 9.25 3.14
C PHE A 344 -0.31 9.58 3.12
N ASN A 345 0.51 8.61 3.52
CA ASN A 345 1.96 8.74 3.56
C ASN A 345 2.65 8.24 2.26
N ASN A 346 1.91 7.57 1.37
CA ASN A 346 2.40 7.20 0.04
C ASN A 346 2.16 8.34 -0.95
N ALA A 347 3.25 8.79 -1.59
CA ALA A 347 3.22 9.82 -2.61
C ALA A 347 2.23 9.48 -3.72
N GLU A 348 2.04 8.22 -4.13
CA GLU A 348 1.09 7.79 -5.19
C GLU A 348 -0.37 8.11 -4.87
N LYS A 349 -0.74 8.14 -3.59
CA LYS A 349 -2.12 8.41 -3.14
C LYS A 349 -2.47 9.90 -3.11
N ILE A 350 -1.48 10.78 -3.25
CA ILE A 350 -1.68 12.24 -3.24
C ILE A 350 -2.24 12.68 -4.60
N SER A 351 -3.25 13.55 -4.61
CA SER A 351 -3.79 14.07 -5.87
C SER A 351 -2.79 15.00 -6.57
N THR A 352 -2.78 15.00 -7.91
CA THR A 352 -1.89 15.84 -8.75
C THR A 352 -1.93 17.32 -8.34
N ASN A 353 -3.11 17.85 -8.00
CA ASN A 353 -3.30 19.25 -7.58
C ASN A 353 -2.63 19.59 -6.25
N GLN A 354 -2.47 18.60 -5.36
CA GLN A 354 -1.85 18.80 -4.06
C GLN A 354 -0.33 18.63 -4.09
N ILE A 355 0.21 17.89 -5.07
CA ILE A 355 1.65 17.60 -5.16
C ILE A 355 2.49 18.89 -5.12
N ILE A 356 2.12 19.94 -5.88
CA ILE A 356 2.85 21.21 -5.89
C ILE A 356 2.84 21.90 -4.53
N GLN A 357 1.73 21.80 -3.79
CA GLN A 357 1.56 22.45 -2.49
C GLN A 357 2.30 21.71 -1.36
N LEU A 358 2.43 20.39 -1.51
CA LEU A 358 2.99 19.51 -0.48
C LEU A 358 4.48 19.22 -0.69
N PHE A 359 4.98 19.34 -1.92
CA PHE A 359 6.39 19.12 -2.21
C PHE A 359 7.26 20.14 -1.49
N VAL A 360 8.33 19.64 -0.89
CA VAL A 360 9.34 20.47 -0.22
C VAL A 360 10.64 20.37 -0.98
N SER A 361 11.15 21.52 -1.42
CA SER A 361 12.49 21.65 -1.95
C SER A 361 13.42 22.14 -0.85
N SER A 362 14.38 21.33 -0.42
CA SER A 362 15.44 21.80 0.49
C SER A 362 16.73 22.09 -0.28
N GLU A 363 17.46 23.11 0.16
CA GLU A 363 18.86 23.29 -0.23
C GLU A 363 19.66 22.07 0.26
N GLY A 364 20.30 21.34 -0.66
CA GLY A 364 21.04 20.11 -0.37
C GLY A 364 20.42 18.86 -1.01
N ARG A 365 19.13 18.59 -0.79
CA ARG A 365 18.46 17.35 -1.24
C ARG A 365 18.10 17.35 -2.73
N ASN A 366 17.51 18.45 -3.20
CA ASN A 366 16.88 18.50 -4.54
C ASN A 366 17.45 19.62 -5.42
N LYS A 367 18.47 20.37 -4.97
CA LYS A 367 18.87 21.68 -5.54
C LYS A 367 19.15 21.68 -7.05
N GLY A 368 19.59 20.55 -7.62
CA GLY A 368 19.71 20.35 -9.07
C GLY A 368 18.56 19.58 -9.74
N ALA A 369 17.75 18.86 -8.96
CA ALA A 369 16.77 17.88 -9.43
C ALA A 369 15.41 18.46 -9.80
N VAL A 370 15.03 19.63 -9.26
CA VAL A 370 13.72 20.28 -9.47
C VAL A 370 13.59 20.90 -10.87
N ARG A 371 14.67 20.95 -11.65
CA ARG A 371 14.64 21.46 -13.02
C ARG A 371 14.05 20.41 -13.96
N PRO A 372 13.19 20.80 -14.92
CA PRO A 372 12.62 19.88 -15.89
C PRO A 372 13.61 19.44 -16.99
N THR A 373 14.91 19.71 -16.84
CA THR A 373 15.93 19.46 -17.88
C THR A 373 17.24 18.87 -17.37
N GLY A 374 17.97 18.23 -18.30
CA GLY A 374 19.20 17.48 -18.02
C GLY A 374 18.91 16.06 -17.55
N ASP A 375 19.94 15.25 -17.36
CA ASP A 375 19.84 13.89 -16.84
C ASP A 375 20.14 13.84 -15.32
N ALA A 376 19.48 12.94 -14.59
CA ALA A 376 19.80 12.68 -13.20
C ALA A 376 19.45 11.27 -12.73
N ILE A 377 20.31 10.73 -11.88
CA ILE A 377 20.07 9.50 -11.11
C ILE A 377 19.66 9.93 -9.69
N ILE A 378 18.45 9.57 -9.30
CA ILE A 378 17.86 9.88 -8.01
C ILE A 378 18.02 8.66 -7.10
N ARG A 379 18.80 8.83 -6.04
CA ARG A 379 19.14 7.77 -5.07
C ARG A 379 18.48 8.01 -3.74
N GLY A 380 18.29 6.91 -3.03
CA GLY A 380 18.05 6.90 -1.61
C GLY A 380 17.26 5.67 -1.19
N SER A 381 17.22 5.40 0.10
CA SER A 381 16.41 4.34 0.73
C SER A 381 14.92 4.37 0.35
N ARG A 382 14.20 3.26 0.54
CA ARG A 382 12.72 3.27 0.43
C ARG A 382 12.13 4.27 1.44
N GLY A 383 11.16 5.07 0.99
CA GLY A 383 10.57 6.15 1.80
C GLY A 383 11.31 7.50 1.77
N SER A 384 12.44 7.60 1.05
CA SER A 384 13.21 8.85 0.89
C SER A 384 12.56 9.89 -0.03
N GLY A 385 11.34 9.69 -0.52
CA GLY A 385 10.62 10.71 -1.31
C GLY A 385 10.95 10.76 -2.82
N LYS A 386 11.60 9.73 -3.37
CA LYS A 386 11.89 9.62 -4.82
C LYS A 386 10.64 9.75 -5.69
N THR A 387 9.60 8.97 -5.40
CA THR A 387 8.31 9.05 -6.10
C THR A 387 7.67 10.44 -5.97
N MET A 388 7.76 11.08 -4.80
CA MET A 388 7.24 12.44 -4.61
C MET A 388 7.96 13.46 -5.51
N LEU A 389 9.29 13.35 -5.65
CA LEU A 389 10.09 14.18 -6.55
C LEU A 389 9.72 13.96 -8.02
N LEU A 390 9.63 12.70 -8.47
CA LEU A 390 9.23 12.37 -9.85
C LEU A 390 7.82 12.87 -10.15
N ARG A 391 6.87 12.65 -9.23
CA ARG A 391 5.50 13.16 -9.39
C ARG A 391 5.47 14.68 -9.44
N TYR A 392 6.21 15.36 -8.59
CA TYR A 392 6.35 16.82 -8.64
C TYR A 392 6.85 17.28 -10.01
N LEU A 393 7.92 16.69 -10.53
CA LEU A 393 8.46 17.02 -11.85
C LEU A 393 7.45 16.77 -12.96
N ASN A 394 6.64 15.72 -12.84
CA ASN A 394 5.56 15.45 -13.80
C ASN A 394 4.52 16.57 -13.78
N VAL A 395 4.02 16.97 -12.61
CA VAL A 395 3.00 18.02 -12.49
C VAL A 395 3.56 19.37 -12.93
N PHE A 396 4.71 19.75 -12.39
CA PHE A 396 5.37 21.02 -12.68
C PHE A 396 5.79 21.13 -14.15
N GLY A 397 6.31 20.04 -14.73
CA GLY A 397 6.67 19.98 -16.14
C GLY A 397 5.46 20.11 -17.06
N ASN A 398 4.33 19.47 -16.73
CA ASN A 398 3.09 19.61 -17.49
C ASN A 398 2.56 21.04 -17.42
N TYR A 399 2.54 21.64 -16.23
CA TYR A 399 2.15 23.03 -16.05
C TYR A 399 3.00 24.00 -16.91
N THR A 400 4.32 23.80 -16.89
CA THR A 400 5.26 24.60 -17.70
C THR A 400 5.03 24.38 -19.19
N PHE A 401 4.80 23.14 -19.62
CA PHE A 401 4.47 22.81 -21.00
C PHE A 401 3.19 23.51 -21.46
N ASP A 402 2.12 23.44 -20.67
CA ASP A 402 0.83 24.04 -21.01
C ASP A 402 0.93 25.57 -21.16
N ILE A 403 1.70 26.24 -20.30
CA ILE A 403 1.99 27.68 -20.42
C ILE A 403 2.73 27.98 -21.72
N ASN A 404 3.79 27.23 -22.03
CA ASN A 404 4.58 27.47 -23.23
C ASN A 404 3.75 27.28 -24.51
N VAL A 405 2.95 26.22 -24.57
CA VAL A 405 2.05 25.97 -25.70
C VAL A 405 1.04 27.11 -25.85
N LYS A 406 0.44 27.58 -24.75
CA LYS A 406 -0.50 28.72 -24.75
C LYS A 406 0.16 30.01 -25.25
N ASP A 407 1.42 30.24 -24.88
CA ASP A 407 2.25 31.37 -25.32
C ASP A 407 2.84 31.19 -26.73
N LYS A 408 2.55 30.08 -27.41
CA LYS A 408 3.17 29.69 -28.70
C LYS A 408 4.71 29.63 -28.64
N LYS A 409 5.25 29.24 -27.49
CA LYS A 409 6.68 28.97 -27.26
C LYS A 409 6.93 27.48 -27.24
N VAL A 410 8.14 27.09 -27.63
CA VAL A 410 8.59 25.70 -27.51
C VAL A 410 8.96 25.44 -26.05
N SER A 411 8.36 24.42 -25.43
CA SER A 411 8.75 23.99 -24.10
C SER A 411 10.12 23.32 -24.13
N GLU A 412 10.92 23.49 -23.08
CA GLU A 412 12.21 22.79 -23.04
C GLU A 412 11.99 21.27 -22.98
N SER A 413 11.04 20.82 -22.17
CA SER A 413 10.72 19.41 -22.01
C SER A 413 9.21 19.12 -22.01
N PHE A 414 8.85 17.89 -22.37
CA PHE A 414 7.55 17.27 -22.11
C PHE A 414 7.73 16.10 -21.13
N PRO A 415 7.17 16.14 -19.90
CA PRO A 415 7.39 15.09 -18.92
C PRO A 415 6.54 13.84 -19.20
N VAL A 416 7.13 12.68 -18.96
CA VAL A 416 6.48 11.37 -19.08
C VAL A 416 6.85 10.54 -17.86
N LEU A 417 5.86 10.18 -17.05
CA LEU A 417 6.04 9.27 -15.91
C LEU A 417 6.02 7.81 -16.39
N VAL A 418 7.02 7.04 -15.98
CA VAL A 418 7.19 5.63 -16.34
C VAL A 418 7.41 4.82 -15.06
N ASN A 419 6.48 3.93 -14.73
CA ASN A 419 6.56 3.10 -13.53
C ASN A 419 6.90 1.66 -13.91
N PHE A 420 8.10 1.21 -13.56
CA PHE A 420 8.59 -0.11 -13.94
C PHE A 420 7.99 -1.28 -13.16
N THR A 421 7.23 -1.03 -12.09
CA THR A 421 6.45 -2.10 -11.42
C THR A 421 5.41 -2.76 -12.35
N LEU A 422 5.10 -2.12 -13.48
CA LEU A 422 4.24 -2.66 -14.53
C LEU A 422 4.92 -3.78 -15.36
N ILE A 423 6.24 -3.95 -15.25
CA ILE A 423 6.98 -5.03 -15.92
C ILE A 423 6.84 -6.30 -15.08
N HIS A 424 6.24 -7.35 -15.66
CA HIS A 424 6.00 -8.60 -14.95
C HIS A 424 7.30 -9.38 -14.72
N SER A 425 7.39 -10.08 -13.58
CA SER A 425 8.59 -10.84 -13.22
C SER A 425 8.93 -11.99 -14.16
N SER A 426 7.94 -12.51 -14.90
CA SER A 426 8.14 -13.50 -15.95
C SER A 426 8.85 -12.96 -17.18
N GLU A 427 8.78 -11.65 -17.44
CA GLU A 427 9.38 -11.04 -18.63
C GLU A 427 10.92 -11.03 -18.56
N TRP A 428 11.49 -11.08 -17.35
CA TRP A 428 12.94 -11.00 -17.17
C TRP A 428 13.64 -12.30 -16.78
N LYS A 429 12.90 -13.40 -16.54
CA LYS A 429 13.51 -14.71 -16.22
C LYS A 429 14.25 -15.38 -17.39
N SER A 430 14.30 -14.76 -18.57
CA SER A 430 14.83 -15.38 -19.81
C SER A 430 16.22 -14.87 -20.21
N ALA A 431 16.46 -13.55 -20.23
CA ALA A 431 17.73 -12.91 -20.55
C ALA A 431 17.70 -11.40 -20.25
N ILE A 432 18.86 -10.78 -20.03
CA ILE A 432 19.01 -9.31 -19.82
C ILE A 432 18.43 -8.51 -21.00
N SER A 433 18.61 -9.00 -22.24
CA SER A 433 18.09 -8.34 -23.45
C SER A 433 16.57 -8.20 -23.45
N THR A 434 15.85 -9.21 -22.95
CA THR A 434 14.39 -9.19 -22.86
C THR A 434 13.90 -8.10 -21.89
N ILE A 435 14.65 -7.86 -20.81
CA ILE A 435 14.33 -6.80 -19.83
C ILE A 435 14.45 -5.42 -20.48
N ILE A 436 15.51 -5.20 -21.25
CA ILE A 436 15.72 -3.96 -22.00
C ILE A 436 14.57 -3.73 -22.98
N GLU A 437 14.17 -4.76 -23.73
CA GLU A 437 13.04 -4.67 -24.66
C GLU A 437 11.73 -4.33 -23.96
N SER A 438 11.43 -4.96 -22.81
CA SER A 438 10.26 -4.63 -21.99
C SER A 438 10.30 -3.20 -21.46
N ALA A 439 11.47 -2.74 -20.99
CA ALA A 439 11.66 -1.37 -20.50
C ALA A 439 11.47 -0.33 -21.61
N GLU A 440 12.07 -0.55 -22.79
CA GLU A 440 11.92 0.34 -23.94
C GLU A 440 10.48 0.35 -24.46
N LYS A 441 9.79 -0.80 -24.48
CA LYS A 441 8.38 -0.90 -24.84
C LYS A 441 7.50 -0.12 -23.87
N LEU A 442 7.75 -0.22 -22.56
CA LEU A 442 7.00 0.53 -21.57
C LEU A 442 7.22 2.04 -21.72
N ILE A 443 8.46 2.49 -21.94
CA ILE A 443 8.75 3.90 -22.27
C ILE A 443 7.97 4.35 -23.51
N PHE A 444 7.94 3.52 -24.55
CA PHE A 444 7.21 3.80 -25.78
C PHE A 444 5.71 4.00 -25.53
N GLU A 445 5.09 3.05 -24.83
CA GLU A 445 3.67 3.08 -24.49
C GLU A 445 3.33 4.28 -23.59
N SER A 446 4.11 4.53 -22.54
CA SER A 446 3.93 5.66 -21.64
C SER A 446 4.04 7.00 -22.35
N THR A 447 5.00 7.16 -23.27
CA THR A 447 5.19 8.41 -24.02
C THR A 447 4.02 8.68 -24.95
N LEU A 448 3.58 7.68 -25.72
CA LEU A 448 2.42 7.86 -26.60
C LEU A 448 1.14 8.13 -25.81
N SER A 449 0.92 7.41 -24.71
CA SER A 449 -0.22 7.65 -23.83
C SER A 449 -0.23 9.06 -23.27
N ALA A 450 0.91 9.57 -22.78
CA ALA A 450 1.04 10.92 -22.27
C ALA A 450 0.71 11.98 -23.34
N LEU A 451 1.18 11.80 -24.58
CA LEU A 451 0.86 12.70 -25.69
C LEU A 451 -0.62 12.66 -26.08
N GLU A 452 -1.26 11.48 -26.05
CA GLU A 452 -2.69 11.34 -26.34
C GLU A 452 -3.57 11.98 -25.26
N ILE A 453 -3.18 11.85 -23.98
CA ILE A 453 -3.83 12.56 -22.88
C ILE A 453 -3.68 14.06 -23.10
N LYS A 454 -2.47 14.53 -23.44
CA LYS A 454 -2.22 15.95 -23.67
C LYS A 454 -2.99 16.52 -24.87
N ASP A 455 -3.17 15.77 -25.94
CA ASP A 455 -4.03 16.18 -27.08
C ASP A 455 -5.48 16.44 -26.63
N LYS A 456 -6.03 15.54 -25.80
CA LYS A 456 -7.39 15.68 -25.27
C LYS A 456 -7.54 16.90 -24.36
N GLU A 457 -6.51 17.22 -23.58
CA GLU A 457 -6.47 18.38 -22.69
C GLU A 457 -6.35 19.70 -23.45
N LEU A 458 -5.41 19.79 -24.39
CA LEU A 458 -5.15 21.01 -25.16
C LEU A 458 -6.27 21.34 -26.16
N LYS A 459 -6.94 20.31 -26.71
CA LYS A 459 -7.97 20.44 -27.76
C LYS A 459 -7.50 21.24 -29.00
N SER A 460 -6.20 21.29 -29.27
CA SER A 460 -5.61 21.98 -30.44
C SER A 460 -5.61 21.07 -31.67
N ALA A 461 -6.11 21.57 -32.79
CA ALA A 461 -6.07 20.85 -34.06
C ALA A 461 -4.64 20.71 -34.59
N GLU A 462 -3.79 21.71 -34.37
CA GLU A 462 -2.38 21.72 -34.74
C GLU A 462 -1.60 20.65 -33.99
N PHE A 463 -1.82 20.51 -32.68
CA PHE A 463 -1.18 19.49 -31.86
C PHE A 463 -1.65 18.09 -32.26
N ARG A 464 -2.96 17.91 -32.48
CA ARG A 464 -3.53 16.65 -32.97
C ARG A 464 -2.94 16.22 -34.29
N ASN A 465 -2.77 17.15 -35.22
CA ASN A 465 -2.17 16.89 -36.52
C ASN A 465 -0.69 16.50 -36.40
N ALA A 466 0.06 17.15 -35.50
CA ALA A 466 1.44 16.77 -35.19
C ALA A 466 1.52 15.35 -34.61
N LEU A 467 0.67 15.02 -33.64
CA LEU A 467 0.58 13.67 -33.05
C LEU A 467 0.17 12.60 -34.08
N PHE A 468 -0.75 12.94 -34.99
CA PHE A 468 -1.10 12.05 -36.09
C PHE A 468 0.12 11.75 -36.98
N ARG A 469 0.94 12.76 -37.31
CA ARG A 469 2.17 12.57 -38.09
C ARG A 469 3.21 11.73 -37.35
N VAL A 470 3.35 11.89 -36.03
CA VAL A 470 4.18 10.99 -35.20
C VAL A 470 3.75 9.53 -35.42
N LYS A 471 2.44 9.23 -35.29
CA LYS A 471 1.90 7.87 -35.47
C LYS A 471 2.12 7.35 -36.90
N GLN A 472 1.98 8.19 -37.93
CA GLN A 472 2.28 7.79 -39.31
C GLN A 472 3.76 7.48 -39.50
N LYS A 473 4.65 8.33 -38.98
CA LYS A 473 6.09 8.10 -39.06
C LYS A 473 6.50 6.81 -38.36
N LEU A 474 5.93 6.52 -37.18
CA LEU A 474 6.15 5.27 -36.46
C LEU A 474 5.75 4.03 -37.28
N LYS A 475 4.64 4.10 -38.02
CA LYS A 475 4.25 3.01 -38.95
C LYS A 475 5.22 2.83 -40.11
N VAL A 476 5.84 3.90 -40.59
CA VAL A 476 6.90 3.81 -41.62
C VAL A 476 8.17 3.21 -41.04
N LEU A 477 8.55 3.64 -39.83
CA LEU A 477 9.76 3.19 -39.15
C LEU A 477 9.64 1.76 -38.59
N SER A 478 8.43 1.19 -38.47
CA SER A 478 8.26 -0.17 -37.94
C SER A 478 9.08 -1.22 -38.70
N ASN A 479 9.20 -1.04 -40.02
CA ASN A 479 9.90 -1.95 -40.93
C ASN A 479 11.41 -1.67 -41.06
N GLN A 480 11.93 -0.65 -40.38
CA GLN A 480 13.35 -0.32 -40.39
C GLN A 480 14.07 -1.00 -39.21
N GLU A 481 15.37 -1.25 -39.37
CA GLU A 481 16.21 -1.69 -38.25
C GLU A 481 16.40 -0.57 -37.21
N GLY A 482 16.55 -0.95 -35.95
CA GLY A 482 16.72 -0.01 -34.83
C GLY A 482 15.77 -0.31 -33.66
N SER A 483 16.14 0.18 -32.47
CA SER A 483 15.34 0.00 -31.25
C SER A 483 14.01 0.74 -31.32
N ILE A 484 13.02 0.28 -30.55
CA ILE A 484 11.69 0.91 -30.53
C ILE A 484 11.74 2.35 -30.01
N ILE A 485 12.65 2.61 -29.07
CA ILE A 485 12.86 3.94 -28.52
C ILE A 485 13.56 4.87 -29.52
N TRP A 486 14.48 4.37 -30.35
CA TRP A 486 15.06 5.15 -31.44
C TRP A 486 14.00 5.57 -32.46
N LYS A 487 13.14 4.63 -32.87
CA LYS A 487 12.05 4.90 -33.81
C LYS A 487 11.11 5.99 -33.27
N LEU A 488 10.80 5.94 -31.98
CA LEU A 488 10.03 6.97 -31.30
C LEU A 488 10.75 8.31 -31.26
N GLY A 489 12.03 8.34 -30.90
CA GLY A 489 12.82 9.57 -30.85
C GLY A 489 12.87 10.30 -32.19
N VAL A 490 13.06 9.56 -33.29
CA VAL A 490 13.01 10.11 -34.66
C VAL A 490 11.63 10.70 -34.96
N ALA A 491 10.56 9.94 -34.71
CA ALA A 491 9.20 10.39 -34.99
C ALA A 491 8.83 11.65 -34.21
N LEU A 492 9.25 11.75 -32.95
CA LEU A 492 9.04 12.92 -32.09
C LEU A 492 9.85 14.12 -32.57
N LYS A 493 11.14 13.96 -32.86
CA LYS A 493 12.00 15.05 -33.30
C LYS A 493 11.51 15.71 -34.59
N GLU A 494 11.02 14.92 -35.53
CA GLU A 494 10.51 15.42 -36.82
C GLU A 494 9.15 16.13 -36.70
N ASN A 495 8.30 15.73 -35.74
CA ASN A 495 6.89 16.15 -35.75
C ASN A 495 6.45 16.94 -34.51
N MET A 496 7.18 16.89 -33.40
CA MET A 496 6.83 17.54 -32.13
C MET A 496 7.77 18.67 -31.71
N SER A 497 8.81 18.96 -32.49
CA SER A 497 9.83 19.98 -32.18
C SER A 497 9.29 21.41 -32.04
N ASN A 498 8.10 21.70 -32.58
CA ASN A 498 7.41 22.98 -32.38
C ASN A 498 6.76 23.12 -30.99
N TYR A 499 6.66 22.04 -30.21
CA TYR A 499 6.00 22.03 -28.91
C TYR A 499 6.97 21.77 -27.77
N PHE A 500 7.94 20.89 -27.96
CA PHE A 500 8.98 20.64 -26.97
C PHE A 500 10.33 20.27 -27.61
N THR A 501 11.43 20.57 -26.92
CA THR A 501 12.77 20.17 -27.39
C THR A 501 13.14 18.75 -26.98
N HIS A 502 12.76 18.31 -25.77
CA HIS A 502 13.05 17.00 -25.21
C HIS A 502 11.83 16.33 -24.56
N VAL A 503 11.84 15.01 -24.45
CA VAL A 503 10.96 14.25 -23.56
C VAL A 503 11.72 13.98 -22.26
N LEU A 504 11.17 14.40 -21.13
CA LEU A 504 11.72 14.12 -19.81
C LEU A 504 11.10 12.82 -19.28
N LEU A 505 11.86 11.73 -19.37
CA LEU A 505 11.48 10.42 -18.84
C LEU A 505 11.70 10.38 -17.32
N LEU A 506 10.61 10.33 -16.58
CA LEU A 506 10.56 10.24 -15.12
C LEU A 506 10.35 8.77 -14.75
N ILE A 507 11.44 8.04 -14.55
CA ILE A 507 11.45 6.57 -14.41
C ILE A 507 11.51 6.20 -12.93
N ASP A 508 10.46 5.55 -12.43
CA ASP A 508 10.38 5.05 -11.05
C ASP A 508 10.57 3.51 -10.98
N GLU A 509 10.99 3.03 -9.82
CA GLU A 509 11.07 1.61 -9.45
C GLU A 509 12.06 0.76 -10.26
N VAL A 510 13.24 1.29 -10.61
CA VAL A 510 14.22 0.52 -11.39
C VAL A 510 14.86 -0.62 -10.60
N ALA A 511 15.47 -0.35 -9.44
CA ALA A 511 16.21 -1.40 -8.73
C ALA A 511 15.33 -2.57 -8.23
N PRO A 512 14.09 -2.37 -7.74
CA PRO A 512 13.25 -3.48 -7.30
C PRO A 512 12.75 -4.38 -8.43
N VAL A 513 12.75 -3.88 -9.67
CA VAL A 513 12.24 -4.60 -10.84
C VAL A 513 13.33 -5.37 -11.56
N PHE A 514 14.57 -4.86 -11.54
CA PHE A 514 15.69 -5.40 -12.30
C PHE A 514 16.62 -6.24 -11.40
N PRO A 515 17.11 -7.38 -11.88
CA PRO A 515 18.00 -8.24 -11.11
C PRO A 515 19.39 -7.59 -10.93
N ARG A 516 20.18 -8.04 -9.95
CA ARG A 516 21.49 -7.43 -9.64
C ARG A 516 22.44 -7.46 -10.85
N GLU A 517 22.42 -8.55 -11.61
CA GLU A 517 23.22 -8.78 -12.81
C GLU A 517 23.00 -7.69 -13.87
N PHE A 518 21.77 -7.14 -13.95
CA PHE A 518 21.47 -6.03 -14.86
C PHE A 518 22.35 -4.81 -14.60
N PHE A 519 22.72 -4.55 -13.34
CA PHE A 519 23.50 -3.37 -13.00
C PHE A 519 25.01 -3.61 -13.03
N HIS A 520 25.47 -4.86 -12.92
CA HIS A 520 26.90 -5.20 -12.96
C HIS A 520 27.40 -5.52 -14.38
N ASP A 521 26.54 -5.97 -15.29
CA ASP A 521 26.93 -6.27 -16.67
C ASP A 521 27.18 -4.99 -17.49
N SER A 522 28.45 -4.69 -17.74
CA SER A 522 28.89 -3.54 -18.51
C SER A 522 28.62 -3.64 -20.02
N GLU A 523 28.45 -4.84 -20.58
CA GLU A 523 28.24 -5.03 -22.02
C GLU A 523 26.75 -5.09 -22.39
N SER A 524 25.93 -5.70 -21.54
CA SER A 524 24.53 -5.99 -21.86
C SER A 524 23.49 -5.39 -20.92
N GLY A 525 23.89 -4.83 -19.76
CA GLY A 525 23.00 -4.35 -18.71
C GLY A 525 22.62 -2.86 -18.75
N PHE A 526 22.56 -2.24 -17.57
CA PHE A 526 22.12 -0.85 -17.34
C PHE A 526 22.87 0.17 -18.19
N LEU A 527 24.20 0.02 -18.32
CA LEU A 527 25.05 0.88 -19.13
C LEU A 527 24.62 0.88 -20.61
N ARG A 528 24.38 -0.30 -21.19
CA ARG A 528 23.91 -0.44 -22.57
C ARG A 528 22.54 0.20 -22.74
N TRP A 529 21.63 -0.04 -21.80
CA TRP A 529 20.28 0.52 -21.84
C TRP A 529 20.28 2.05 -21.77
N MET A 530 21.05 2.64 -20.87
CA MET A 530 21.20 4.11 -20.78
C MET A 530 21.81 4.71 -22.04
N ASN A 531 22.83 4.07 -22.61
CA ASN A 531 23.40 4.48 -23.89
C ASN A 531 22.38 4.36 -25.04
N SER A 532 21.53 3.33 -25.03
CA SER A 532 20.42 3.19 -25.99
C SER A 532 19.51 4.41 -25.90
N ILE A 533 19.01 4.78 -24.71
CA ILE A 533 18.13 5.93 -24.52
C ILE A 533 18.80 7.23 -25.02
N ARG A 534 20.03 7.49 -24.58
CA ARG A 534 20.76 8.73 -24.89
C ARG A 534 21.01 8.92 -26.39
N ASN A 535 21.29 7.82 -27.09
CA ASN A 535 21.56 7.85 -28.53
C ASN A 535 20.28 7.77 -29.39
N SER A 536 19.13 7.51 -28.77
CA SER A 536 17.88 7.19 -29.48
C SER A 536 16.98 8.38 -29.74
N GLY A 537 17.20 9.55 -29.13
CA GLY A 537 16.31 10.66 -29.37
C GLY A 537 16.50 11.82 -28.42
N PRO A 538 15.58 12.78 -28.44
CA PRO A 538 15.64 13.96 -27.59
C PRO A 538 15.14 13.61 -26.18
N TYR A 539 15.81 12.68 -25.49
CA TYR A 539 15.41 12.22 -24.17
C TYR A 539 16.27 12.83 -23.08
N PHE A 540 15.63 13.29 -22.02
CA PHE A 540 16.24 13.47 -20.71
C PHE A 540 15.72 12.41 -19.75
N THR A 541 16.52 12.03 -18.78
CA THR A 541 16.20 10.97 -17.82
C THR A 541 16.25 11.45 -16.37
N ARG A 542 15.27 11.03 -15.58
CA ARG A 542 15.22 11.16 -14.12
C ARG A 542 14.90 9.77 -13.57
N ILE A 543 15.91 9.07 -13.09
CA ILE A 543 15.80 7.65 -12.77
C ILE A 543 15.88 7.46 -11.27
N ALA A 544 14.81 6.97 -10.65
CA ALA A 544 14.80 6.59 -9.25
C ALA A 544 15.35 5.17 -9.06
N VAL A 545 16.43 5.07 -8.28
CA VAL A 545 17.11 3.81 -7.95
C VAL A 545 17.03 3.58 -6.44
N TYR A 546 16.73 2.34 -6.04
CA TYR A 546 16.54 1.93 -4.64
C TYR A 546 17.71 1.03 -4.20
N PRO A 547 18.49 1.39 -3.17
CA PRO A 547 19.57 0.55 -2.65
C PRO A 547 19.04 -0.68 -1.91
N ASN A 548 19.78 -1.80 -1.94
CA ASN A 548 19.72 -2.84 -0.90
C ASN A 548 21.08 -3.56 -0.69
N ASP A 549 21.91 -3.72 -1.72
CA ASP A 549 23.38 -3.63 -1.66
C ASP A 549 23.85 -3.28 -3.09
N ILE A 550 24.62 -2.21 -3.19
CA ILE A 550 24.81 -1.42 -4.42
C ILE A 550 26.19 -1.62 -5.02
N SER A 551 27.17 -2.18 -4.32
CA SER A 551 28.62 -1.85 -4.37
C SER A 551 29.21 -1.08 -5.57
N ASP A 552 28.76 -1.28 -6.82
CA ASP A 552 29.23 -0.62 -8.04
C ASP A 552 28.19 0.20 -8.85
N ILE A 553 26.93 0.33 -8.43
CA ILE A 553 25.81 0.75 -9.31
C ILE A 553 25.83 2.28 -9.62
N LEU A 554 26.84 2.70 -10.38
CA LEU A 554 26.93 3.95 -11.15
C LEU A 554 27.54 5.15 -10.41
N ASN A 555 28.74 5.05 -9.84
CA ASN A 555 29.53 6.26 -9.51
C ASN A 555 30.00 7.04 -10.76
N GLU A 556 29.31 6.85 -11.88
CA GLU A 556 29.56 7.49 -13.15
C GLU A 556 28.63 8.70 -13.29
N ASP A 557 29.23 9.87 -13.29
CA ASP A 557 28.64 11.15 -13.70
C ASP A 557 28.22 11.19 -15.19
N ARG A 558 28.55 10.14 -15.95
CA ARG A 558 28.25 10.00 -17.39
C ARG A 558 26.75 10.02 -17.74
N PHE A 559 25.88 9.70 -16.77
CA PHE A 559 24.42 9.63 -16.94
C PHE A 559 23.69 10.77 -16.23
N GLY A 560 24.40 11.89 -16.04
CA GLY A 560 23.85 13.10 -15.44
C GLY A 560 24.14 13.24 -13.95
N SER A 561 23.47 14.21 -13.35
CA SER A 561 23.71 14.57 -11.94
C SER A 561 23.23 13.47 -10.99
N ILE A 562 24.00 13.21 -9.93
CA ILE A 562 23.56 12.31 -8.86
C ILE A 562 22.82 13.13 -7.81
N VAL A 563 21.57 12.75 -7.54
CA VAL A 563 20.70 13.38 -6.55
C VAL A 563 20.47 12.38 -5.41
N ASN A 564 21.11 12.59 -4.27
CA ASN A 564 20.91 11.75 -3.10
C ASN A 564 19.84 12.34 -2.18
N LEU A 565 18.78 11.58 -1.93
CA LEU A 565 17.65 12.00 -1.09
C LEU A 565 17.72 11.51 0.36
N ASP A 566 18.73 10.71 0.71
CA ASP A 566 18.97 10.22 2.06
C ASP A 566 19.63 11.30 2.93
N TYR A 567 19.25 11.32 4.21
CA TYR A 567 19.87 12.14 5.24
C TYR A 567 20.47 11.25 6.31
N ASN A 568 21.72 11.50 6.70
CA ASN A 568 22.33 10.85 7.85
C ASN A 568 22.11 11.67 9.13
N VAL A 569 21.07 11.33 9.88
CA VAL A 569 20.68 12.03 11.12
C VAL A 569 21.75 12.03 12.23
N LYS A 570 22.81 11.23 12.09
CA LYS A 570 23.93 11.17 13.03
C LYS A 570 24.96 12.30 12.77
N THR A 571 25.04 12.82 11.56
CA THR A 571 25.93 13.94 11.21
C THR A 571 25.23 15.28 11.46
N SER A 572 25.99 16.33 11.81
CA SER A 572 25.39 17.65 12.12
C SER A 572 24.78 18.31 10.89
N ASP A 573 25.51 18.35 9.77
CA ASP A 573 25.06 19.04 8.55
C ASP A 573 23.77 18.44 7.99
N ASP A 574 23.72 17.10 7.83
CA ASP A 574 22.50 16.43 7.34
C ASP A 574 21.34 16.54 8.33
N TYR A 575 21.62 16.48 9.64
CA TYR A 575 20.58 16.65 10.64
C TYR A 575 19.93 18.04 10.55
N GLU A 576 20.72 19.10 10.45
CA GLU A 576 20.20 20.47 10.32
C GLU A 576 19.40 20.66 9.03
N ALA A 577 19.89 20.13 7.91
CA ALA A 577 19.19 20.18 6.62
C ALA A 577 17.88 19.39 6.68
N TYR A 578 17.90 18.20 7.28
CA TYR A 578 16.71 17.35 7.41
C TYR A 578 15.68 17.92 8.38
N ARG A 579 16.12 18.54 9.48
CA ARG A 579 15.25 19.22 10.43
C ARG A 579 14.47 20.35 9.77
N LYS A 580 15.15 21.20 8.98
CA LYS A 580 14.50 22.26 8.19
C LYS A 580 13.47 21.67 7.21
N TYR A 581 13.85 20.61 6.50
CA TYR A 581 12.97 19.88 5.60
C TYR A 581 11.71 19.33 6.31
N CYS A 582 11.87 18.69 7.48
CA CYS A 582 10.76 18.12 8.24
C CYS A 582 9.77 19.19 8.73
N ILE A 583 10.28 20.33 9.20
CA ILE A 583 9.45 21.47 9.61
C ILE A 583 8.63 21.98 8.43
N GLU A 584 9.27 22.21 7.29
CA GLU A 584 8.60 22.69 6.08
C GLU A 584 7.57 21.68 5.56
N LEU A 585 7.91 20.38 5.56
CA LEU A 585 7.03 19.29 5.15
C LEU A 585 5.76 19.30 5.97
N VAL A 586 5.89 19.30 7.30
CA VAL A 586 4.72 19.27 8.18
C VAL A 586 3.89 20.53 8.04
N ASN A 587 4.53 21.70 7.96
CA ASN A 587 3.83 22.97 7.79
C ASN A 587 3.05 23.03 6.46
N ASN A 588 3.60 22.51 5.36
CA ASN A 588 2.89 22.44 4.08
C ASN A 588 1.64 21.54 4.17
N TYR A 589 1.77 20.37 4.80
CA TYR A 589 0.66 19.46 5.03
C TYR A 589 -0.42 20.07 5.93
N LEU A 590 -0.03 20.68 7.06
CA LEU A 590 -0.94 21.35 7.98
C LEU A 590 -1.64 22.56 7.35
N LYS A 591 -0.96 23.34 6.52
CA LYS A 591 -1.53 24.50 5.81
C LYS A 591 -2.72 24.10 4.94
N VAL A 592 -2.62 22.97 4.22
CA VAL A 592 -3.71 22.46 3.37
C VAL A 592 -4.96 22.16 4.19
N VAL A 593 -4.80 21.65 5.41
CA VAL A 593 -5.90 21.24 6.29
C VAL A 593 -6.25 22.25 7.39
N SER A 594 -5.52 23.35 7.53
CA SER A 594 -5.79 24.36 8.57
C SER A 594 -7.15 25.01 8.38
N ILE A 595 -7.84 25.28 9.48
CA ILE A 595 -9.11 26.03 9.51
C ILE A 595 -8.86 27.48 9.13
N ASN A 596 -7.86 28.11 9.78
CA ASN A 596 -7.44 29.46 9.45
C ASN A 596 -6.44 29.41 8.28
N LYS A 597 -6.80 29.99 7.13
CA LYS A 597 -5.91 30.06 5.96
C LYS A 597 -4.93 31.24 6.01
N ILE A 598 -5.24 32.26 6.80
CA ILE A 598 -4.39 33.46 6.97
C ILE A 598 -3.24 33.13 7.92
N GLU A 599 -3.56 32.47 9.03
CA GLU A 599 -2.59 31.99 10.03
C GLU A 599 -2.75 30.47 10.18
N PRO A 600 -2.13 29.67 9.30
CA PRO A 600 -2.26 28.22 9.33
C PRO A 600 -1.54 27.62 10.55
N THR A 601 -2.07 26.49 11.03
CA THR A 601 -1.42 25.67 12.05
C THR A 601 -0.04 25.22 11.55
N LYS A 602 0.95 25.29 12.43
CA LYS A 602 2.33 24.88 12.21
C LYS A 602 2.70 23.73 13.14
N ILE A 603 3.82 23.07 12.84
CA ILE A 603 4.37 22.01 13.70
C ILE A 603 4.66 22.52 15.13
N SER A 604 5.04 23.78 15.29
CA SER A 604 5.26 24.44 16.58
C SER A 604 4.00 24.59 17.42
N ASP A 605 2.82 24.45 16.82
CA ASP A 605 1.53 24.46 17.54
C ASP A 605 1.13 23.06 18.02
N ILE A 606 1.90 22.02 17.64
CA ILE A 606 1.65 20.61 17.97
C ILE A 606 2.74 20.09 18.92
N ILE A 607 4.00 20.42 18.63
CA ILE A 607 5.18 19.87 19.29
C ILE A 607 6.03 21.01 19.84
N GLU A 608 6.60 20.81 21.02
CA GLU A 608 7.54 21.74 21.63
C GLU A 608 8.82 21.80 20.80
N ILE A 609 9.02 22.94 20.14
CA ILE A 609 10.23 23.24 19.37
C ILE A 609 10.92 24.40 20.07
N ASN A 610 12.04 24.09 20.71
CA ASN A 610 12.89 25.11 21.32
C ASN A 610 13.63 25.85 20.20
N GLY A 611 13.81 27.17 20.34
CA GLY A 611 14.45 28.01 19.29
C GLY A 611 15.92 27.66 18.97
N GLY A 612 16.50 26.67 19.67
CA GLY A 612 17.81 26.09 19.38
C GLY A 612 17.72 24.84 18.49
N LEU A 613 18.87 24.38 18.00
CA LEU A 613 18.98 23.20 17.12
C LEU A 613 18.96 21.86 17.90
N GLU A 614 18.99 21.89 19.23
CA GLU A 614 19.22 20.72 20.08
C GLU A 614 18.26 20.70 21.28
N HIS A 615 18.01 19.51 21.83
CA HIS A 615 17.25 19.30 23.07
C HIS A 615 15.76 19.66 23.02
N ASP A 616 15.07 19.26 21.94
CA ASP A 616 13.62 19.41 21.83
C ASP A 616 12.89 18.13 21.40
N ALA A 617 11.56 18.20 21.34
CA ALA A 617 10.73 17.03 21.06
C ALA A 617 10.84 16.58 19.59
N LEU A 618 11.06 17.52 18.66
CA LEU A 618 11.24 17.23 17.23
C LEU A 618 12.51 16.42 16.95
N GLU A 619 13.59 16.64 17.70
CA GLU A 619 14.84 15.88 17.58
C GLU A 619 14.62 14.37 17.67
N GLN A 620 13.77 13.94 18.60
CA GLN A 620 13.50 12.52 18.84
C GLN A 620 12.69 11.89 17.70
N LEU A 621 11.78 12.64 17.08
CA LEU A 621 11.07 12.20 15.86
C LEU A 621 12.01 12.09 14.67
N ILE A 622 12.95 13.03 14.53
CA ILE A 622 13.98 12.98 13.49
C ILE A 622 14.83 11.71 13.63
N TYR A 623 15.29 11.40 14.85
CA TYR A 623 16.03 10.17 15.12
C TYR A 623 15.19 8.92 14.84
N ALA A 624 13.93 8.90 15.25
CA ALA A 624 13.01 7.79 14.99
C ALA A 624 12.74 7.56 13.49
N SER A 625 12.76 8.62 12.70
CA SER A 625 12.56 8.55 11.25
C SER A 625 13.77 8.05 10.46
N ASP A 626 14.99 8.12 11.02
CA ASP A 626 16.26 7.75 10.37
C ASP A 626 16.43 8.38 8.96
N GLY A 627 16.01 9.64 8.79
CA GLY A 627 16.10 10.35 7.50
C GLY A 627 14.98 10.02 6.49
N SER A 628 14.12 9.04 6.77
CA SER A 628 13.02 8.65 5.89
C SER A 628 11.83 9.59 6.02
N SER A 629 11.46 10.24 4.90
CA SER A 629 10.32 11.16 4.86
C SER A 629 8.98 10.47 5.12
N ARG A 630 8.79 9.26 4.58
CA ARG A 630 7.56 8.51 4.81
C ARG A 630 7.46 8.00 6.24
N ARG A 631 8.56 7.50 6.83
CA ARG A 631 8.59 7.11 8.25
C ARG A 631 8.31 8.31 9.15
N PHE A 632 8.88 9.47 8.85
CA PHE A 632 8.59 10.72 9.55
C PHE A 632 7.10 11.10 9.46
N ALA A 633 6.49 11.02 8.27
CA ALA A 633 5.05 11.27 8.11
C ALA A 633 4.19 10.29 8.92
N SER A 634 4.54 9.00 8.97
CA SER A 634 3.85 8.01 9.83
C SER A 634 3.98 8.30 11.32
N LEU A 635 5.13 8.83 11.77
CA LEU A 635 5.31 9.25 13.15
C LEU A 635 4.46 10.50 13.47
N MET A 636 4.35 11.43 12.52
CA MET A 636 3.46 12.59 12.65
C MET A 636 1.98 12.20 12.67
N ASP A 637 1.59 11.22 11.87
CA ASP A 637 0.25 10.60 11.93
C ASP A 637 -0.05 10.07 13.34
N LYS A 638 0.91 9.37 13.96
CA LYS A 638 0.80 8.93 15.37
C LYS A 638 0.74 10.08 16.36
N CYS A 639 1.47 11.18 16.13
CA CYS A 639 1.36 12.36 16.98
C CYS A 639 -0.04 12.98 16.93
N ILE A 640 -0.63 13.08 15.73
CA ILE A 640 -1.96 13.67 15.54
C ILE A 640 -3.08 12.77 16.11
N THR A 641 -2.94 11.46 15.99
CA THR A 641 -3.96 10.48 16.43
C THR A 641 -3.84 10.08 17.90
N SER A 642 -2.77 10.46 18.60
CA SER A 642 -2.56 10.08 20.00
C SER A 642 -3.56 10.77 20.94
N THR A 643 -4.38 9.95 21.61
CA THR A 643 -5.43 10.38 22.56
C THR A 643 -4.95 10.52 24.00
N SER A 644 -3.73 10.06 24.32
CA SER A 644 -3.26 9.84 25.69
C SER A 644 -2.80 11.11 26.44
N TYR A 645 -2.98 12.31 25.90
CA TYR A 645 -2.31 13.53 26.39
C TYR A 645 -3.23 14.76 26.46
N SER A 646 -2.95 15.63 27.45
CA SER A 646 -3.85 16.72 27.85
C SER A 646 -4.09 17.76 26.75
N LYS A 647 -5.31 18.30 26.74
CA LYS A 647 -5.91 19.13 25.69
C LYS A 647 -5.19 20.47 25.41
N ASN A 648 -4.32 20.95 26.31
CA ASN A 648 -3.85 22.35 26.34
C ASN A 648 -2.32 22.53 26.35
N ARG A 649 -1.53 21.53 25.97
CA ARG A 649 -0.06 21.70 25.89
C ARG A 649 0.54 21.04 24.65
N LEU A 650 1.66 21.59 24.20
CA LEU A 650 2.50 21.01 23.15
C LEU A 650 3.06 19.66 23.62
N TYR A 651 3.29 18.75 22.67
CA TYR A 651 4.01 17.51 22.94
C TYR A 651 5.45 17.83 23.28
N ASN A 652 5.87 17.47 24.49
CA ASN A 652 7.26 17.59 24.91
C ASN A 652 8.04 16.31 24.58
N LYS A 653 9.33 16.30 24.90
CA LYS A 653 10.24 15.17 24.64
C LYS A 653 9.72 13.85 25.22
N SER A 654 9.19 13.86 26.44
CA SER A 654 8.68 12.65 27.10
C SER A 654 7.46 12.07 26.38
N ASP A 655 6.55 12.94 25.92
CA ASP A 655 5.36 12.51 25.17
C ASP A 655 5.76 11.86 23.83
N ILE A 656 6.72 12.48 23.12
CA ILE A 656 7.25 11.94 21.86
C ILE A 656 7.93 10.59 22.08
N ILE A 657 8.68 10.39 23.15
CA ILE A 657 9.29 9.09 23.48
C ILE A 657 8.21 8.00 23.64
N CYS A 658 7.09 8.30 24.30
CA CYS A 658 5.98 7.36 24.42
C CYS A 658 5.32 7.07 23.05
N ILE A 659 5.10 8.09 22.22
CA ILE A 659 4.58 7.91 20.85
C ILE A 659 5.51 7.02 20.02
N ILE A 660 6.83 7.20 20.15
CA ILE A 660 7.82 6.36 19.46
C ILE A 660 7.77 4.91 19.99
N LYS A 661 7.56 4.70 21.29
CA LYS A 661 7.34 3.35 21.85
C LYS A 661 6.11 2.69 21.26
N ASP A 662 4.99 3.38 21.21
CA ASP A 662 3.74 2.86 20.63
C ASP A 662 3.92 2.55 19.14
N PHE A 663 4.60 3.44 18.40
CA PHE A 663 4.95 3.22 17.01
C PHE A 663 5.80 1.94 16.85
N SER A 664 6.85 1.79 17.66
CA SER A 664 7.74 0.63 17.60
C SER A 664 7.06 -0.66 18.08
N GLN A 665 6.12 -0.59 19.01
CA GLN A 665 5.37 -1.74 19.51
C GLN A 665 4.41 -2.26 18.44
N ASN A 666 3.69 -1.35 17.77
CA ASN A 666 2.87 -1.68 16.62
C ASN A 666 3.73 -2.30 15.51
N LEU A 667 4.92 -1.74 15.28
CA LEU A 667 5.83 -2.30 14.30
C LEU A 667 6.29 -3.72 14.66
N LEU A 668 6.74 -3.93 15.90
CA LEU A 668 7.17 -5.23 16.38
C LEU A 668 6.04 -6.27 16.33
N SER A 669 4.78 -5.85 16.51
CA SER A 669 3.61 -6.73 16.44
C SER A 669 3.33 -7.30 15.04
N SER A 670 3.87 -6.69 13.98
CA SER A 670 3.80 -7.20 12.60
C SER A 670 4.78 -8.35 12.32
N TYR A 671 5.72 -8.60 13.23
CA TYR A 671 6.68 -9.70 13.15
C TYR A 671 6.12 -10.95 13.85
N ASP A 672 6.59 -12.10 13.39
CA ASP A 672 6.16 -13.42 13.83
C ASP A 672 6.59 -13.63 15.30
N LEU A 673 6.09 -14.68 15.95
CA LEU A 673 6.54 -15.01 17.30
C LEU A 673 8.07 -15.27 17.34
N SER A 674 8.59 -16.10 16.44
CA SER A 674 10.02 -16.45 16.36
C SER A 674 10.90 -15.22 16.09
N GLU A 675 10.52 -14.38 15.13
CA GLU A 675 11.22 -13.13 14.81
C GLU A 675 11.28 -12.17 16.00
N ARG A 676 10.16 -12.02 16.73
CA ARG A 676 10.11 -11.19 17.95
C ARG A 676 11.03 -11.74 19.03
N GLU A 677 11.10 -13.06 19.19
CA GLU A 677 12.01 -13.69 20.15
C GLU A 677 13.48 -13.52 19.78
N ILE A 678 13.82 -13.64 18.49
CA ILE A 678 15.17 -13.36 17.96
C ILE A 678 15.54 -11.90 18.25
N ALA A 679 14.66 -10.95 17.90
CA ALA A 679 14.88 -9.52 18.13
C ALA A 679 15.10 -9.22 19.63
N ASN A 680 14.29 -9.82 20.51
CA ASN A 680 14.43 -9.69 21.96
C ASN A 680 15.76 -10.27 22.47
N SER A 681 16.17 -11.44 21.97
CA SER A 681 17.43 -12.10 22.33
C SER A 681 18.63 -11.24 21.92
N LEU A 682 18.61 -10.71 20.69
CA LEU A 682 19.64 -9.80 20.19
C LEU A 682 19.68 -8.48 20.98
N ALA A 683 18.53 -7.90 21.30
CA ALA A 683 18.43 -6.67 22.10
C ALA A 683 19.04 -6.85 23.49
N LYS A 684 18.77 -7.99 24.16
CA LYS A 684 19.39 -8.33 25.46
C LYS A 684 20.91 -8.43 25.36
N ALA A 685 21.43 -9.12 24.34
CA ALA A 685 22.87 -9.26 24.13
C ALA A 685 23.54 -7.89 23.89
N CYS A 686 22.91 -7.04 23.08
CA CYS A 686 23.34 -5.66 22.82
C CYS A 686 23.31 -4.79 24.09
N LYS A 687 22.24 -4.86 24.87
CA LYS A 687 22.09 -4.12 26.14
C LYS A 687 23.18 -4.48 27.17
N LYS A 688 23.55 -5.76 27.28
CA LYS A 688 24.68 -6.21 28.13
C LYS A 688 26.02 -5.57 27.73
N GLN A 689 26.17 -5.23 26.45
CA GLN A 689 27.40 -4.66 25.89
C GLN A 689 27.32 -3.13 25.70
N ILE A 690 26.23 -2.50 26.16
CA ILE A 690 26.00 -1.05 26.07
C ILE A 690 26.19 -0.55 24.63
N THR A 691 25.58 -1.24 23.68
CA THR A 691 25.55 -0.82 22.27
C THR A 691 24.26 -1.28 21.62
N TYR A 692 23.91 -0.66 20.51
CA TYR A 692 22.83 -1.06 19.61
C TYR A 692 23.36 -1.58 18.26
N ARG A 693 24.69 -1.58 18.08
CA ARG A 693 25.40 -2.01 16.88
C ARG A 693 26.05 -3.37 17.12
N PHE A 694 25.84 -4.32 16.22
CA PHE A 694 26.31 -5.69 16.42
C PHE A 694 26.72 -6.41 15.12
N ARG A 695 27.53 -7.44 15.27
CA ARG A 695 27.93 -8.41 14.24
C ARG A 695 27.49 -9.81 14.66
N LEU A 696 27.10 -10.62 13.67
CA LEU A 696 26.65 -11.99 13.85
C LEU A 696 27.36 -12.90 12.84
N PRO A 697 28.64 -13.23 13.07
CA PRO A 697 29.37 -14.15 12.20
C PRO A 697 28.64 -15.50 12.18
N ASN A 698 28.44 -16.07 10.99
CA ASN A 698 27.79 -17.37 10.74
C ASN A 698 26.32 -17.47 11.20
N LEU A 699 25.68 -16.35 11.57
CA LEU A 699 24.29 -16.29 12.06
C LEU A 699 23.50 -15.18 11.36
N THR A 700 23.96 -14.74 10.19
CA THR A 700 23.42 -13.59 9.45
C THR A 700 21.97 -13.82 8.98
N SER A 701 21.62 -15.08 8.70
CA SER A 701 20.26 -15.53 8.38
C SER A 701 19.22 -15.24 9.47
N LEU A 702 19.64 -15.06 10.74
CA LEU A 702 18.75 -14.68 11.84
C LEU A 702 18.24 -13.25 11.71
N VAL A 703 18.98 -12.39 11.01
CA VAL A 703 18.69 -10.95 10.90
C VAL A 703 18.05 -10.59 9.58
N SER A 704 18.20 -11.44 8.56
CA SER A 704 17.64 -11.18 7.23
C SER A 704 16.12 -10.95 7.30
N SER A 705 15.39 -11.76 8.07
CA SER A 705 13.95 -11.57 8.31
C SER A 705 13.63 -10.25 9.03
N LEU A 706 14.44 -9.86 10.02
CA LEU A 706 14.26 -8.61 10.78
C LEU A 706 14.51 -7.36 9.95
N HIS A 707 15.43 -7.45 8.98
CA HIS A 707 15.84 -6.36 8.11
C HIS A 707 14.98 -6.25 6.85
N ALA A 708 14.73 -7.37 6.15
CA ALA A 708 14.19 -7.40 4.79
C ALA A 708 12.65 -7.43 4.71
N LYS A 709 11.96 -7.97 5.72
CA LYS A 709 10.49 -8.16 5.69
C LYS A 709 9.72 -6.87 5.45
N ASN A 710 10.21 -5.78 6.06
CA ASN A 710 9.63 -4.46 5.99
C ASN A 710 10.72 -3.46 5.64
N GLU A 711 11.31 -3.54 4.42
CA GLU A 711 12.46 -2.71 3.98
C GLU A 711 12.39 -1.23 4.46
N GLU A 712 11.18 -0.66 4.50
CA GLU A 712 10.92 0.72 4.98
C GLU A 712 10.64 0.85 6.49
N PHE A 713 9.98 -0.13 7.11
CA PHE A 713 9.64 -0.15 8.53
C PHE A 713 10.32 -1.33 9.20
N ASN A 714 11.64 -1.35 9.21
CA ASN A 714 12.42 -2.40 9.84
C ASN A 714 12.80 -2.06 11.29
N ILE A 715 13.04 -3.11 12.08
CA ILE A 715 13.60 -2.97 13.43
C ILE A 715 15.13 -3.09 13.46
N VAL A 716 15.72 -3.66 12.41
CA VAL A 716 17.18 -3.77 12.22
C VAL A 716 17.57 -3.25 10.82
N LYS A 717 18.68 -2.52 10.77
CA LYS A 717 19.29 -1.97 9.56
C LYS A 717 20.69 -2.54 9.35
N LEU A 718 21.05 -2.80 8.10
CA LEU A 718 22.43 -3.04 7.69
C LEU A 718 23.19 -1.71 7.66
N ALA A 719 24.19 -1.55 8.53
CA ALA A 719 24.97 -0.32 8.64
C ALA A 719 26.27 -0.36 7.83
N GLU A 720 26.97 -1.50 7.86
CA GLU A 720 28.21 -1.70 7.11
C GLU A 720 28.23 -3.12 6.54
N VAL A 721 28.41 -3.24 5.22
CA VAL A 721 28.61 -4.52 4.54
C VAL A 721 30.01 -5.03 4.88
N GLY A 722 30.11 -6.23 5.46
CA GLY A 722 31.39 -6.85 5.81
C GLY A 722 31.76 -7.96 4.83
N ALA A 723 33.07 -8.10 4.53
CA ALA A 723 33.61 -9.22 3.76
C ALA A 723 34.37 -10.20 4.67
N GLY A 724 34.20 -11.50 4.41
CA GLY A 724 34.88 -12.59 5.14
C GLY A 724 34.57 -12.65 6.64
N SER A 725 35.55 -13.07 7.44
CA SER A 725 35.41 -13.33 8.89
C SER A 725 35.06 -12.11 9.77
N ARG A 726 35.08 -10.89 9.22
CA ARG A 726 34.65 -9.68 9.95
C ARG A 726 33.12 -9.59 10.08
N GLY A 727 32.35 -10.18 9.17
CA GLY A 727 30.88 -10.16 9.14
C GLY A 727 30.26 -8.76 8.95
N SER A 728 29.02 -8.71 8.45
CA SER A 728 28.26 -7.47 8.31
C SER A 728 27.87 -6.85 9.66
N THR A 729 27.89 -5.52 9.74
CA THR A 729 27.50 -4.78 10.94
C THR A 729 26.05 -4.31 10.81
N TYR A 730 25.24 -4.71 11.78
CA TYR A 730 23.84 -4.35 11.90
C TYR A 730 23.62 -3.36 13.03
N GLU A 731 22.54 -2.59 12.94
CA GLU A 731 22.11 -1.65 13.96
C GLU A 731 20.61 -1.79 14.21
N PHE A 732 20.22 -1.78 15.48
CA PHE A 732 18.81 -1.58 15.80
C PHE A 732 18.36 -0.17 15.44
N THR A 733 17.14 -0.03 14.92
CA THR A 733 16.58 1.28 14.64
C THR A 733 16.29 2.03 15.95
N TYR A 734 16.34 3.37 15.89
CA TYR A 734 16.11 4.22 17.06
C TYR A 734 14.78 3.93 17.78
N PRO A 735 13.64 3.73 17.08
CA PRO A 735 12.37 3.38 17.73
C PRO A 735 12.45 2.08 18.53
N PHE A 736 13.08 1.04 17.94
CA PHE A 736 13.23 -0.25 18.61
C PHE A 736 14.16 -0.16 19.83
N CYS A 737 15.21 0.65 19.74
CA CYS A 737 16.10 0.92 20.88
C CYS A 737 15.36 1.60 22.04
N ILE A 738 14.43 2.52 21.76
CA ILE A 738 13.59 3.15 22.79
C ILE A 738 12.64 2.14 23.43
N LEU A 739 12.00 1.28 22.62
CA LEU A 739 11.07 0.26 23.11
C LEU A 739 11.77 -0.74 24.03
N MET A 740 12.94 -1.24 23.62
CA MET A 740 13.70 -2.27 24.32
C MET A 740 14.67 -1.73 25.37
N ASP A 741 14.72 -0.40 25.53
CA ASP A 741 15.67 0.28 26.42
C ASP A 741 17.13 -0.14 26.15
N VAL A 742 17.51 -0.15 24.87
CA VAL A 742 18.88 -0.37 24.37
C VAL A 742 19.55 1.00 24.22
N GLN A 743 20.78 1.14 24.68
CA GLN A 743 21.50 2.42 24.74
C GLN A 743 21.97 2.83 23.34
N THR A 744 21.78 4.10 22.99
CA THR A 744 22.21 4.66 21.70
C THR A 744 23.22 5.79 21.82
N HIS A 745 23.36 6.41 23.01
CA HIS A 745 24.23 7.57 23.22
C HIS A 745 25.13 7.44 24.46
N TYR A 746 26.35 7.96 24.36
CA TYR A 746 27.20 8.32 25.52
C TYR A 746 27.07 9.80 25.83
N LEU A 747 27.35 10.21 27.06
CA LEU A 747 27.56 11.63 27.38
C LEU A 747 28.87 12.08 26.74
N LYS A 748 28.84 13.19 25.99
CA LYS A 748 30.01 13.77 25.30
C LYS A 748 31.22 13.84 26.22
N ASP A 749 32.38 13.54 25.66
CA ASP A 749 33.67 13.50 26.36
C ASP A 749 33.75 12.47 27.50
N THR A 750 32.78 11.55 27.57
CA THR A 750 32.76 10.45 28.55
C THR A 750 32.33 9.13 27.91
N ARG A 751 32.44 8.02 28.65
CA ARG A 751 31.82 6.73 28.27
C ARG A 751 30.59 6.39 29.12
N LYS A 752 30.02 7.40 29.80
CA LYS A 752 28.81 7.22 30.60
C LYS A 752 27.59 7.23 29.69
N ILE A 753 26.58 6.44 30.02
CA ILE A 753 25.34 6.35 29.24
C ILE A 753 24.61 7.69 29.30
N CYS A 754 24.25 8.24 28.14
CA CYS A 754 23.35 9.38 28.04
C CYS A 754 21.90 8.86 27.96
N THR A 755 21.18 8.91 29.09
CA THR A 755 19.79 8.45 29.18
C THR A 755 18.81 9.37 28.48
N SER A 756 19.16 10.65 28.32
CA SER A 756 18.34 11.65 27.65
C SER A 756 18.42 11.55 26.13
N ARG A 757 19.46 10.94 25.55
CA ARG A 757 19.63 10.68 24.10
C ARG A 757 19.49 11.96 23.24
N ASP A 758 19.90 13.11 23.77
CA ASP A 758 19.92 14.37 23.02
C ASP A 758 21.28 14.67 22.40
N ARG A 759 21.26 15.54 21.38
CA ARG A 759 22.48 16.03 20.72
C ARG A 759 23.32 16.94 21.58
N GLU A 760 22.71 17.69 22.49
CA GLU A 760 23.39 18.69 23.31
C GLU A 760 24.44 18.03 24.21
N THR A 761 24.02 17.00 24.95
CA THR A 761 24.86 16.31 25.93
C THR A 761 25.34 14.95 25.46
N GLY A 762 24.72 14.38 24.42
CA GLY A 762 24.97 13.02 23.95
C GLY A 762 25.77 12.94 22.64
N GLU A 763 26.45 11.82 22.45
CA GLU A 763 27.06 11.38 21.18
C GLU A 763 26.65 9.94 20.86
N TRP A 764 26.46 9.62 19.58
CA TRP A 764 26.05 8.27 19.16
C TRP A 764 27.10 7.22 19.51
N ILE A 765 26.66 6.08 20.04
CA ILE A 765 27.55 4.96 20.37
C ILE A 765 28.10 4.36 19.07
N SER A 766 29.41 4.48 18.86
CA SER A 766 30.11 3.90 17.71
C SER A 766 30.59 2.47 17.94
N GLN A 767 30.63 2.00 19.19
CA GLN A 767 31.07 0.66 19.57
C GLN A 767 30.19 -0.41 18.90
N VAL A 768 30.82 -1.42 18.31
CA VAL A 768 30.16 -2.59 17.72
C VAL A 768 30.49 -3.83 18.55
N THR A 769 29.48 -4.59 18.95
CA THR A 769 29.69 -5.88 19.63
C THR A 769 29.63 -7.05 18.65
N THR A 770 30.34 -8.15 18.91
CA THR A 770 30.16 -9.40 18.17
C THR A 770 29.35 -10.36 19.03
N ILE A 771 28.17 -10.75 18.55
CA ILE A 771 27.27 -11.66 19.25
C ILE A 771 27.57 -13.08 18.78
N SER A 772 27.98 -13.94 19.71
CA SER A 772 28.15 -15.37 19.47
C SER A 772 26.89 -16.15 19.84
N ARG A 773 26.75 -17.36 19.30
CA ARG A 773 25.64 -18.27 19.54
C ARG A 773 25.24 -18.37 21.03
N ASN A 774 26.22 -18.58 21.91
CA ASN A 774 25.96 -18.80 23.35
C ASN A 774 25.33 -17.59 24.06
N GLN A 775 25.41 -16.41 23.45
CA GLN A 775 24.82 -15.17 23.97
C GLN A 775 23.37 -14.98 23.52
N LEU A 776 22.81 -15.88 22.70
CA LEU A 776 21.44 -15.83 22.20
C LEU A 776 20.55 -16.84 22.94
N ASP A 777 19.72 -16.33 23.84
CA ASP A 777 18.72 -17.12 24.59
C ASP A 777 17.80 -17.92 23.66
N PHE A 778 17.45 -17.36 22.49
CA PHE A 778 16.58 -18.01 21.50
C PHE A 778 17.18 -19.33 20.99
N LEU A 779 18.43 -19.31 20.51
CA LEU A 779 19.10 -20.50 19.98
C LEU A 779 19.36 -21.58 21.02
N ASN A 780 19.36 -21.22 22.30
CA ASN A 780 19.52 -22.17 23.41
C ASN A 780 18.22 -22.88 23.77
N LYS A 781 17.06 -22.37 23.33
CA LYS A 781 15.74 -22.95 23.59
C LYS A 781 15.20 -23.77 22.43
N GLU A 782 15.55 -23.38 21.20
CA GLU A 782 15.06 -24.04 19.99
C GLU A 782 15.61 -25.46 19.82
N LEU A 783 14.73 -26.36 19.38
CA LEU A 783 15.09 -27.74 19.06
C LEU A 783 15.96 -27.74 17.80
N ARG A 784 17.09 -28.44 17.85
CA ARG A 784 17.90 -28.69 16.65
C ARG A 784 17.33 -29.88 15.88
N LEU A 785 17.18 -29.72 14.57
CA LEU A 785 16.88 -30.79 13.64
C LEU A 785 18.18 -31.43 13.14
N GLU A 786 18.11 -32.71 12.79
CA GLU A 786 19.18 -33.41 12.08
C GLU A 786 18.83 -33.49 10.60
N GLY A 787 19.77 -33.16 9.72
CA GLY A 787 19.56 -33.16 8.28
C GLY A 787 20.74 -33.70 7.50
N ILE A 788 20.50 -33.92 6.21
CA ILE A 788 21.54 -34.24 5.23
C ILE A 788 21.57 -33.12 4.20
N VAL A 789 22.78 -32.66 3.88
CA VAL A 789 23.00 -31.73 2.77
C VAL A 789 22.65 -32.44 1.45
N THR A 790 21.61 -31.98 0.78
CA THR A 790 21.14 -32.56 -0.50
C THR A 790 21.69 -31.82 -1.69
N ASP A 791 21.95 -30.52 -1.56
CA ASP A 791 22.52 -29.71 -2.63
C ASP A 791 23.43 -28.60 -2.07
N VAL A 792 24.44 -28.21 -2.86
CA VAL A 792 25.40 -27.15 -2.54
C VAL A 792 25.74 -26.37 -3.80
N ASP A 793 25.39 -25.09 -3.81
CA ASP A 793 25.83 -24.10 -4.80
C ASP A 793 26.79 -23.08 -4.15
N LYS A 794 27.36 -22.17 -4.94
CA LYS A 794 28.29 -21.13 -4.48
C LYS A 794 27.70 -20.26 -3.37
N ASP A 795 26.41 -19.98 -3.43
CA ASP A 795 25.73 -19.04 -2.53
C ASP A 795 24.64 -19.71 -1.67
N LEU A 796 24.35 -21.00 -1.89
CA LEU A 796 23.19 -21.68 -1.30
C LEU A 796 23.52 -23.12 -0.87
N VAL A 797 22.97 -23.57 0.26
CA VAL A 797 22.97 -24.96 0.70
C VAL A 797 21.54 -25.42 0.94
N ILE A 798 21.17 -26.60 0.43
CA ILE A 798 19.89 -27.25 0.73
C ILE A 798 20.12 -28.41 1.70
N ILE A 799 19.35 -28.44 2.77
CA ILE A 799 19.39 -29.45 3.83
C ILE A 799 18.01 -30.10 3.92
N SER A 800 17.95 -31.42 3.75
CA SER A 800 16.72 -32.19 3.99
C SER A 800 16.72 -32.71 5.42
N ASP A 801 15.66 -32.42 6.18
CA ASP A 801 15.46 -32.98 7.52
C ASP A 801 15.31 -34.51 7.45
N LEU A 802 16.01 -35.21 8.33
CA LEU A 802 16.01 -36.67 8.41
C LEU A 802 14.65 -37.23 8.83
N VAL A 803 13.86 -36.48 9.60
CA VAL A 803 12.57 -36.95 10.13
C VAL A 803 11.43 -36.61 9.18
N THR A 804 11.23 -35.33 8.88
CA THR A 804 10.08 -34.87 8.09
C THR A 804 10.29 -34.91 6.59
N ARG A 805 11.54 -35.03 6.13
CA ARG A 805 11.95 -34.90 4.72
C ARG A 805 11.72 -33.52 4.11
N ASN A 806 11.35 -32.53 4.91
CA ASN A 806 11.26 -31.14 4.46
C ASN A 806 12.63 -30.61 4.07
N GLU A 807 12.67 -29.76 3.04
CA GLU A 807 13.88 -29.10 2.59
C GLU A 807 13.99 -27.69 3.20
N TYR A 808 15.20 -27.34 3.62
CA TYR A 808 15.53 -26.05 4.20
C TYR A 808 16.74 -25.47 3.48
N PHE A 809 16.78 -24.15 3.33
CA PHE A 809 17.85 -23.47 2.60
C PHE A 809 18.69 -22.56 3.50
N SER A 810 19.96 -22.38 3.17
CA SER A 810 20.88 -21.48 3.89
C SER A 810 21.85 -20.80 2.94
N GLU A 811 22.25 -19.57 3.27
CA GLU A 811 23.28 -18.85 2.51
C GLU A 811 24.67 -19.46 2.79
N SER A 812 25.39 -19.82 1.72
CA SER A 812 26.72 -20.44 1.81
C SER A 812 27.81 -19.37 1.91
N PHE A 813 28.38 -19.15 3.11
CA PHE A 813 29.48 -18.18 3.23
C PHE A 813 30.75 -18.64 3.93
N ASP A 814 30.82 -19.84 4.51
CA ASP A 814 32.08 -20.35 5.11
C ASP A 814 32.01 -21.84 5.54
N LEU A 815 30.93 -22.55 5.20
CA LEU A 815 30.72 -23.92 5.65
C LEU A 815 31.31 -24.85 4.59
N SER A 816 32.40 -25.57 4.89
CA SER A 816 32.99 -26.60 4.03
C SER A 816 32.10 -27.86 3.96
N LEU A 817 30.82 -27.66 3.63
CA LEU A 817 29.80 -28.69 3.52
C LEU A 817 29.82 -29.30 2.12
N LYS A 818 29.57 -30.60 2.05
CA LYS A 818 29.44 -31.37 0.83
C LYS A 818 28.10 -32.09 0.81
N ILE A 819 27.58 -32.34 -0.38
CA ILE A 819 26.42 -33.22 -0.58
C ILE A 819 26.67 -34.53 0.16
N GLY A 820 25.71 -34.94 0.99
CA GLY A 820 25.77 -36.13 1.85
C GLY A 820 26.30 -35.88 3.27
N ASP A 821 26.81 -34.69 3.59
CA ASP A 821 27.20 -34.35 4.95
C ASP A 821 25.98 -34.38 5.89
N ARG A 822 26.14 -35.01 7.05
CA ARG A 822 25.17 -34.93 8.14
C ARG A 822 25.39 -33.65 8.93
N VAL A 823 24.31 -32.95 9.21
CA VAL A 823 24.33 -31.66 9.90
C VAL A 823 23.24 -31.60 10.96
N THR A 824 23.45 -30.77 11.99
CA THR A 824 22.38 -30.29 12.84
C THR A 824 22.14 -28.81 12.55
N PHE A 825 20.89 -28.35 12.61
CA PHE A 825 20.52 -26.97 12.32
C PHE A 825 19.27 -26.56 13.10
N ILE A 826 19.00 -25.26 13.16
CA ILE A 826 17.73 -24.71 13.65
C ILE A 826 16.99 -24.15 12.45
N HIS A 827 15.71 -24.46 12.31
CA HIS A 827 14.90 -23.91 11.22
C HIS A 827 14.16 -22.65 11.66
N ILE A 828 14.15 -21.63 10.81
CA ILE A 828 13.29 -20.46 10.93
C ILE A 828 12.52 -20.37 9.62
N ASN A 829 11.25 -20.75 9.67
CA ASN A 829 10.46 -21.02 8.47
C ASN A 829 11.19 -22.05 7.59
N GLU A 830 11.50 -21.70 6.34
CA GLU A 830 12.22 -22.55 5.39
C GLU A 830 13.75 -22.35 5.43
N VAL A 831 14.26 -21.47 6.30
CA VAL A 831 15.69 -21.15 6.39
C VAL A 831 16.37 -22.03 7.44
N ALA A 832 17.37 -22.81 7.04
CA ALA A 832 18.28 -23.47 7.95
C ALA A 832 19.33 -22.47 8.46
N SER A 833 19.39 -22.30 9.77
CA SER A 833 20.34 -21.41 10.45
C SER A 833 21.23 -22.20 11.41
N ASP A 834 22.41 -21.63 11.70
CA ASP A 834 23.30 -22.15 12.75
C ASP A 834 23.66 -23.63 12.53
N ILE A 835 24.11 -23.94 11.31
CA ILE A 835 24.38 -25.29 10.82
C ILE A 835 25.71 -25.80 11.40
N LEU A 836 25.69 -26.99 12.00
CA LEU A 836 26.86 -27.68 12.52
C LEU A 836 27.01 -29.05 11.86
N LYS A 837 28.16 -29.30 11.23
CA LYS A 837 28.49 -30.62 10.67
C LYS A 837 28.65 -31.65 11.79
N MET A 838 27.98 -32.78 11.65
CA MET A 838 28.14 -33.94 12.54
C MET A 838 29.38 -34.73 12.11
N ILE A 839 30.16 -35.20 13.08
CA ILE A 839 31.37 -36.01 12.86
C ILE A 839 30.99 -37.44 12.50
#